data_AF-A0A8J6XJZ9-F1
#
_entry.id   AF-A0A8J6XJZ9-F1
#
_cell.length_a   1.000
_cell.length_b   1.000
_cell.length_c   1.000
_cell.angle_alpha   90.00
_cell.angle_beta   90.00
_cell.angle_gamma   90.00
#
_symmetry.space_group_name_H-M   'P 1'
#
loop_
_entity.id
_entity.type
_entity.pdbx_description
1 polymer ?
#
loop_
_entity_poly.entity_id
_entity_poly.type
_entity_poly.pdbx_seq_one_letter_code
_entity_poly.pdbx_strand_id
1 'polypeptide(L)'
;MIPSDIRLYTWVDVEEVLLRISEQGSLPEWIIWVRAYWDGLIDDIYVLPSFRSTARFSSLEIRPEHLILGAKNPFILTQILAALGKTLGVDVVLVDLRAGLSELSTGLLLDPRVYRIFVTTLSGQSISGTARLLELLGERAPSIRDTDPLPAIIISQVPEEFQKTDLLSNPEEKLLESAKSFLGEDLQLLRVITGFVDNLLVLPSMWEDVINRLNRSGIVDAVRPLLDLLPTKPSQTVKESLPTLKSQRETLRDVTKKLVFAETAEAEDFLATIPLRHLASDHRRQVPITVVVGAKGSGKTYTFLQIIRRENWQTFAEDACATQVQVNALICPVLASKNLNLPALQLVGEVQKKTAQALGFAHPHNIQSIRDHIGDFCQLNLHEGQWRERWLDMIAWGVGFQPQKEGAGRALTEYLVEKQKRLLVIIDGLEDLFQNFASDETQQTSLRALLQEVPEWLGQQPGRPLGILIFVRRDMVLAAIRQNAAQMIARYEPYALKWNREEALRLVASVTNLSKIQISTSIEKLQDLREEELTQVLVTLWGKKLGSDSSKEAASARFVIAALSDFRGQIQSRDLVRLLHLAAKESVNDDRWLDRILVPKAIKAALPECSTEKIAEIELENTALKDIFTKLRGLGEEERKIPFTREQLQLSVGEMKILEDNGVVIREKDDYYMPEIFRLGLGFSLKATGHPAVMSLARRAAKQGT
;
A
#
# COMPACT_ATOMS: atom_id res chain seq x y z
N MET A 1 -26.14 30.34 -16.81
CA MET A 1 -27.50 30.64 -16.35
C MET A 1 -28.26 29.33 -16.34
N ILE A 2 -28.80 28.93 -15.18
CA ILE A 2 -29.49 27.65 -14.98
C ILE A 2 -30.97 27.84 -15.43
N PRO A 3 -31.59 26.85 -16.10
CA PRO A 3 -32.99 26.90 -16.56
C PRO A 3 -34.00 27.24 -15.46
N SER A 4 -35.07 27.96 -15.83
CA SER A 4 -36.09 28.50 -14.93
C SER A 4 -37.05 27.46 -14.31
N ASP A 5 -36.89 26.18 -14.64
CA ASP A 5 -37.72 25.06 -14.18
C ASP A 5 -37.00 24.12 -13.19
N ILE A 6 -35.71 24.37 -12.92
CA ILE A 6 -34.97 23.64 -11.87
C ILE A 6 -35.19 24.35 -10.52
N ARG A 7 -36.00 23.72 -9.65
CA ARG A 7 -36.19 24.18 -8.26
C ARG A 7 -35.07 23.63 -7.37
N LEU A 8 -34.16 24.51 -6.97
CA LEU A 8 -33.13 24.27 -5.95
C LEU A 8 -33.72 24.56 -4.56
N TYR A 9 -33.42 23.73 -3.57
CA TYR A 9 -33.75 23.97 -2.16
C TYR A 9 -32.54 23.73 -1.25
N THR A 10 -32.40 24.57 -0.21
CA THR A 10 -31.28 24.67 0.74
C THR A 10 -31.81 24.96 2.15
N TRP A 11 -31.32 24.27 3.19
CA TRP A 11 -31.35 24.49 4.67
C TRP A 11 -32.59 25.10 5.41
N VAL A 12 -33.56 25.73 4.75
CA VAL A 12 -34.82 26.20 5.36
C VAL A 12 -35.78 25.03 5.60
N ASP A 13 -35.70 23.97 4.80
CA ASP A 13 -36.63 22.83 4.89
C ASP A 13 -36.44 21.97 6.14
N VAL A 14 -35.24 21.91 6.73
CA VAL A 14 -35.00 21.10 7.95
C VAL A 14 -35.61 21.77 9.19
N GLU A 15 -35.59 23.10 9.24
CA GLU A 15 -36.17 23.89 10.34
C GLU A 15 -37.70 23.85 10.29
N GLU A 16 -38.31 23.99 9.11
CA GLU A 16 -39.77 23.88 8.93
C GLU A 16 -40.26 22.42 9.12
N VAL A 17 -39.46 21.42 8.75
CA VAL A 17 -39.75 20.01 9.01
C VAL A 17 -39.66 19.69 10.50
N LEU A 18 -38.69 20.23 11.25
CA LEU A 18 -38.63 20.06 12.72
C LEU A 18 -39.80 20.77 13.42
N LEU A 19 -40.22 21.94 12.93
CA LEU A 19 -41.42 22.65 13.39
C LEU A 19 -42.70 21.83 13.11
N ARG A 20 -42.84 21.23 11.93
CA ARG A 20 -44.00 20.38 11.57
C ARG A 20 -43.99 19.01 12.26
N ILE A 21 -42.82 18.41 12.49
CA ILE A 21 -42.66 17.15 13.26
C ILE A 21 -43.02 17.37 14.73
N SER A 22 -42.66 18.53 15.29
CA SER A 22 -43.07 18.95 16.64
C SER A 22 -44.59 19.09 16.78
N GLU A 23 -45.29 19.45 15.70
CA GLU A 23 -46.75 19.60 15.70
C GLU A 23 -47.52 18.30 15.41
N GLN A 24 -46.93 17.30 14.72
CA GLN A 24 -47.67 16.13 14.22
C GLN A 24 -47.13 14.73 14.59
N GLY A 25 -45.97 14.62 15.25
CA GLY A 25 -45.58 13.37 15.95
C GLY A 25 -45.28 12.13 15.09
N SER A 26 -45.09 12.24 13.77
CA SER A 26 -44.51 11.17 12.94
C SER A 26 -43.70 11.71 11.75
N LEU A 27 -42.68 10.95 11.35
CA LEU A 27 -41.77 11.26 10.22
C LEU A 27 -42.43 10.88 8.87
N PRO A 28 -42.43 11.74 7.84
CA PRO A 28 -43.01 11.40 6.54
C PRO A 28 -42.09 10.53 5.66
N GLU A 29 -42.67 9.59 4.92
CA GLU A 29 -41.99 8.56 4.09
C GLU A 29 -41.23 9.09 2.84
N TRP A 30 -41.31 10.37 2.49
CA TRP A 30 -40.71 10.94 1.27
C TRP A 30 -39.35 11.61 1.47
N ILE A 31 -38.79 11.61 2.69
CA ILE A 31 -37.41 12.08 2.93
C ILE A 31 -36.43 11.03 2.38
N ILE A 32 -35.95 11.27 1.16
CA ILE A 32 -35.16 10.27 0.42
C ILE A 32 -33.65 10.56 0.44
N TRP A 33 -33.14 11.78 0.73
CA TRP A 33 -31.69 12.03 0.96
C TRP A 33 -31.38 13.47 1.44
N VAL A 34 -30.25 13.68 2.13
CA VAL A 34 -29.67 15.00 2.49
C VAL A 34 -28.19 15.05 2.11
N ARG A 35 -27.75 16.08 1.34
CA ARG A 35 -26.32 16.40 1.14
C ARG A 35 -25.95 17.64 1.94
N ALA A 36 -24.96 17.53 2.80
CA ALA A 36 -24.32 18.68 3.46
C ALA A 36 -23.14 19.19 2.61
N TYR A 37 -22.97 20.51 2.53
CA TYR A 37 -21.81 21.15 1.92
C TYR A 37 -20.73 21.36 3.01
N TRP A 38 -19.48 21.03 2.66
CA TRP A 38 -18.16 21.20 3.33
C TRP A 38 -17.63 20.03 4.20
N ASP A 39 -16.59 19.37 3.68
CA ASP A 39 -15.36 18.86 4.32
C ASP A 39 -15.46 18.27 5.75
N GLY A 40 -16.46 17.42 6.01
CA GLY A 40 -16.68 16.83 7.33
C GLY A 40 -16.22 15.38 7.52
N LEU A 41 -15.69 14.72 6.48
CA LEU A 41 -15.20 13.34 6.55
C LEU A 41 -13.68 13.34 6.51
N ILE A 42 -13.06 13.04 7.64
CA ILE A 42 -11.60 12.89 7.78
C ILE A 42 -11.36 11.48 8.32
N ASP A 43 -10.63 10.63 7.60
CA ASP A 43 -10.36 9.24 7.99
C ASP A 43 -11.63 8.46 8.40
N ASP A 44 -12.70 8.54 7.61
CA ASP A 44 -14.03 7.95 7.89
C ASP A 44 -14.76 8.49 9.14
N ILE A 45 -14.30 9.61 9.72
CA ILE A 45 -14.94 10.28 10.86
C ILE A 45 -15.75 11.48 10.38
N TYR A 46 -17.04 11.49 10.74
CA TYR A 46 -17.90 12.66 10.56
C TYR A 46 -17.75 13.64 11.74
N VAL A 47 -17.35 14.88 11.45
CA VAL A 47 -17.25 15.94 12.47
C VAL A 47 -18.45 16.87 12.41
N LEU A 48 -19.22 16.93 13.50
CA LEU A 48 -20.31 17.89 13.69
C LEU A 48 -19.81 19.13 14.46
N PRO A 49 -19.63 20.29 13.82
CA PRO A 49 -19.15 21.48 14.52
C PRO A 49 -20.24 22.03 15.46
N SER A 50 -19.83 22.57 16.60
CA SER A 50 -20.74 23.17 17.59
C SER A 50 -21.50 24.40 17.07
N PHE A 51 -20.96 25.07 16.05
CA PHE A 51 -21.59 26.20 15.37
C PHE A 51 -21.40 26.10 13.86
N ARG A 52 -22.42 26.51 13.10
CA ARG A 52 -22.37 26.52 11.62
C ARG A 52 -21.70 27.74 11.02
N SER A 53 -21.56 28.81 11.80
CA SER A 53 -20.90 30.04 11.39
C SER A 53 -20.23 30.66 12.60
N THR A 54 -19.00 31.13 12.40
CA THR A 54 -18.24 31.88 13.40
C THR A 54 -18.95 33.15 13.85
N ALA A 55 -19.82 33.73 13.00
CA ALA A 55 -20.61 34.91 13.34
C ALA A 55 -21.70 34.65 14.39
N ARG A 56 -22.15 33.38 14.56
CA ARG A 56 -23.17 33.00 15.56
C ARG A 56 -22.57 32.54 16.89
N PHE A 57 -21.25 32.67 17.07
CA PHE A 57 -20.57 32.33 18.32
C PHE A 57 -21.08 33.14 19.52
N SER A 58 -21.48 34.40 19.30
CA SER A 58 -21.91 35.33 20.37
C SER A 58 -23.36 35.18 20.82
N SER A 59 -24.18 34.36 20.15
CA SER A 59 -25.61 34.19 20.48
C SER A 59 -26.07 32.75 20.28
N LEU A 60 -26.41 32.08 21.38
CA LEU A 60 -27.11 30.80 21.34
C LEU A 60 -28.60 31.08 21.10
N GLU A 61 -29.09 30.77 19.89
CA GLU A 61 -30.50 30.94 19.51
C GLU A 61 -31.42 29.92 20.21
N ILE A 62 -30.88 28.75 20.61
CA ILE A 62 -31.62 27.70 21.33
C ILE A 62 -30.96 27.48 22.70
N ARG A 63 -31.74 27.62 23.77
CA ARG A 63 -31.32 27.26 25.13
C ARG A 63 -31.65 25.80 25.43
N PRO A 64 -30.86 25.09 26.25
CA PRO A 64 -31.11 23.69 26.61
C PRO A 64 -32.48 23.47 27.25
N GLU A 65 -32.93 24.47 28.02
CA GLU A 65 -34.26 24.58 28.61
C GLU A 65 -35.37 24.39 27.57
N HIS A 66 -35.21 24.91 26.34
CA HIS A 66 -36.22 24.80 25.28
C HIS A 66 -36.37 23.38 24.72
N LEU A 67 -35.36 22.52 24.89
CA LEU A 67 -35.39 21.12 24.44
C LEU A 67 -35.91 20.18 25.53
N ILE A 68 -35.76 20.56 26.80
CA ILE A 68 -36.10 19.72 27.96
C ILE A 68 -37.48 20.08 28.54
N LEU A 69 -37.83 21.38 28.59
CA LEU A 69 -39.14 21.84 29.06
C LEU A 69 -40.22 21.49 28.03
N GLY A 70 -41.06 20.51 28.35
CA GLY A 70 -42.20 20.07 27.52
C GLY A 70 -41.96 18.78 26.73
N ALA A 71 -40.74 18.24 26.73
CA ALA A 71 -40.46 16.95 26.13
C ALA A 71 -41.08 15.81 26.96
N LYS A 72 -41.86 14.93 26.32
CA LYS A 72 -42.38 13.69 26.96
C LYS A 72 -41.26 12.71 27.32
N ASN A 73 -40.10 12.84 26.68
CA ASN A 73 -38.94 11.99 26.88
C ASN A 73 -37.78 12.80 27.48
N PRO A 74 -37.32 12.49 28.70
CA PRO A 74 -36.19 13.19 29.33
C PRO A 74 -34.85 12.95 28.61
N PHE A 75 -34.77 11.96 27.73
CA PHE A 75 -33.55 11.57 27.00
C PHE A 75 -33.58 11.93 25.50
N ILE A 76 -34.35 12.97 25.15
CA ILE A 76 -34.56 13.38 23.75
C ILE A 76 -33.24 13.74 23.04
N LEU A 77 -32.29 14.36 23.74
CA LEU A 77 -31.00 14.76 23.17
C LEU A 77 -30.18 13.54 22.71
N THR A 78 -30.05 12.52 23.56
CA THR A 78 -29.38 11.26 23.21
C THR A 78 -30.05 10.58 22.01
N GLN A 79 -31.39 10.58 21.96
CA GLN A 79 -32.13 9.98 20.85
C GLN A 79 -31.90 10.70 19.53
N ILE A 80 -31.88 12.03 19.53
CA ILE A 80 -31.60 12.82 18.31
C ILE A 80 -30.20 12.48 17.78
N LEU A 81 -29.19 12.46 18.66
CA LEU A 81 -27.81 12.11 18.27
C LEU A 81 -27.69 10.68 17.77
N ALA A 82 -28.34 9.72 18.43
CA ALA A 82 -28.36 8.33 18.00
C ALA A 82 -29.09 8.14 16.65
N ALA A 83 -30.20 8.86 16.43
CA ALA A 83 -30.93 8.83 15.17
C ALA A 83 -30.09 9.43 14.04
N LEU A 84 -29.42 10.56 14.30
CA LEU A 84 -28.48 11.17 13.36
C LEU A 84 -27.35 10.20 12.99
N GLY A 85 -26.73 9.56 13.99
CA GLY A 85 -25.68 8.57 13.76
C GLY A 85 -26.17 7.39 12.92
N LYS A 86 -27.37 6.88 13.21
CA LYS A 86 -28.01 5.81 12.43
C LYS A 86 -28.25 6.24 10.98
N THR A 87 -28.68 7.48 10.74
CA THR A 87 -28.90 8.02 9.39
C THR A 87 -27.59 8.21 8.63
N LEU A 88 -26.51 8.60 9.31
CA LEU A 88 -25.17 8.72 8.72
C LEU A 88 -24.46 7.38 8.53
N GLY A 89 -25.00 6.29 9.09
CA GLY A 89 -24.40 4.97 9.02
C GLY A 89 -23.12 4.81 9.85
N VAL A 90 -22.91 5.67 10.85
CA VAL A 90 -21.72 5.58 11.72
C VAL A 90 -21.88 4.50 12.79
N ASP A 91 -20.78 3.83 13.13
CA ASP A 91 -20.77 2.81 14.18
C ASP A 91 -20.82 3.41 15.59
N VAL A 92 -20.23 4.59 15.79
CA VAL A 92 -20.09 5.25 17.09
C VAL A 92 -20.34 6.75 16.95
N VAL A 93 -21.03 7.34 17.93
CA VAL A 93 -21.16 8.79 18.09
C VAL A 93 -20.39 9.21 19.32
N LEU A 94 -19.30 9.96 19.13
CA LEU A 94 -18.50 10.55 20.22
C LEU A 94 -18.97 11.98 20.48
N VAL A 95 -19.22 12.30 21.74
CA VAL A 95 -19.69 13.63 22.16
C VAL A 95 -18.70 14.21 23.17
N ASP A 96 -17.99 15.26 22.77
CA ASP A 96 -17.16 16.05 23.68
C ASP A 96 -18.04 17.02 24.48
N LEU A 97 -17.99 16.90 25.81
CA LEU A 97 -18.82 17.67 26.73
C LEU A 97 -18.00 18.72 27.45
N ARG A 98 -18.61 19.89 27.67
CA ARG A 98 -18.00 20.88 28.57
C ARG A 98 -17.84 20.31 29.96
N ALA A 99 -16.73 20.66 30.60
CA ALA A 99 -16.43 20.29 31.98
C ALA A 99 -17.55 20.72 32.94
N GLY A 100 -17.89 19.84 33.87
CA GLY A 100 -18.96 20.04 34.85
C GLY A 100 -20.36 19.68 34.34
N LEU A 101 -21.36 20.00 35.16
CA LEU A 101 -22.78 19.75 34.87
C LEU A 101 -23.42 21.00 34.28
N SER A 102 -23.29 21.17 32.96
CA SER A 102 -24.14 22.11 32.21
C SER A 102 -25.51 21.47 31.93
N GLU A 103 -26.51 22.25 31.55
CA GLU A 103 -27.85 21.74 31.23
C GLU A 103 -27.81 20.72 30.08
N LEU A 104 -26.97 20.93 29.05
CA LEU A 104 -26.78 19.97 27.95
C LEU A 104 -25.97 18.75 28.36
N SER A 105 -24.87 18.94 29.09
CA SER A 105 -24.04 17.83 29.59
C SER A 105 -24.88 16.91 30.48
N THR A 106 -25.74 17.48 31.31
CA THR A 106 -26.59 16.76 32.26
C THR A 106 -27.59 15.86 31.54
N GLY A 107 -28.21 16.33 30.45
CA GLY A 107 -29.16 15.52 29.65
C GLY A 107 -28.53 14.27 29.02
N LEU A 108 -27.23 14.30 28.73
CA LEU A 108 -26.48 13.15 28.19
C LEU A 108 -25.91 12.27 29.31
N LEU A 109 -25.34 12.87 30.36
CA LEU A 109 -24.71 12.14 31.47
C LEU A 109 -25.73 11.34 32.30
N LEU A 110 -26.96 11.85 32.46
CA LEU A 110 -28.02 11.17 33.23
C LEU A 110 -28.78 10.10 32.43
N ASP A 111 -28.50 9.90 31.14
CA ASP A 111 -29.10 8.81 30.37
C ASP A 111 -28.34 7.50 30.64
N PRO A 112 -28.95 6.51 31.33
CA PRO A 112 -28.28 5.24 31.70
C PRO A 112 -27.72 4.48 30.50
N ARG A 113 -28.22 4.72 29.28
CA ARG A 113 -27.82 4.01 28.05
C ARG A 113 -26.53 4.57 27.42
N VAL A 114 -26.02 5.69 27.91
CA VAL A 114 -24.84 6.37 27.35
C VAL A 114 -23.57 5.81 27.97
N TYR A 115 -22.59 5.48 27.11
CA TYR A 115 -21.23 5.13 27.53
C TYR A 115 -20.52 6.40 28.03
N ARG A 116 -20.02 6.36 29.27
CA ARG A 116 -19.47 7.54 29.95
C ARG A 116 -17.99 7.36 30.20
N ILE A 117 -17.19 8.31 29.75
CA ILE A 117 -15.74 8.34 29.96
C ILE A 117 -15.40 9.62 30.71
N PHE A 118 -14.91 9.48 31.95
CA PHE A 118 -14.48 10.60 32.77
C PHE A 118 -12.97 10.79 32.66
N VAL A 119 -12.54 11.95 32.17
CA VAL A 119 -11.13 12.33 32.14
C VAL A 119 -10.82 13.20 33.36
N THR A 120 -9.83 12.81 34.15
CA THR A 120 -9.40 13.54 35.35
C THR A 120 -7.88 13.64 35.43
N THR A 121 -7.36 14.47 36.33
CA THR A 121 -5.93 14.58 36.65
C THR A 121 -5.70 14.25 38.11
N LEU A 122 -4.45 14.08 38.53
CA LEU A 122 -4.09 13.83 39.94
C LEU A 122 -4.28 15.05 40.85
N SER A 123 -4.77 16.19 40.34
CA SER A 123 -5.05 17.34 41.20
C SER A 123 -6.18 17.03 42.19
N GLY A 124 -6.04 17.46 43.44
CA GLY A 124 -7.05 17.20 44.47
C GLY A 124 -8.45 17.74 44.12
N GLN A 125 -8.51 18.85 43.37
CA GLN A 125 -9.76 19.42 42.87
C GLN A 125 -10.37 18.55 41.77
N SER A 126 -9.58 18.08 40.80
CA SER A 126 -10.06 17.19 39.73
C SER A 126 -10.58 15.87 40.30
N ILE A 127 -9.84 15.23 41.21
CA ILE A 127 -10.27 13.98 41.85
C ILE A 127 -11.56 14.18 42.64
N SER A 128 -11.65 15.24 43.45
CA SER A 128 -12.85 15.50 44.25
C SER A 128 -14.06 15.86 43.38
N GLY A 129 -13.85 16.58 42.28
CA GLY A 129 -14.91 16.90 41.32
C GLY A 129 -15.42 15.66 40.58
N THR A 130 -14.52 14.80 40.10
CA THR A 130 -14.89 13.53 39.44
C THR A 130 -15.58 12.58 40.42
N ALA A 131 -15.07 12.44 41.65
CA ALA A 131 -15.71 11.67 42.72
C ALA A 131 -17.16 12.13 42.96
N ARG A 132 -17.38 13.44 43.06
CA ARG A 132 -18.73 13.99 43.27
C ARG A 132 -19.67 13.74 42.08
N LEU A 133 -19.15 13.78 40.85
CA LEU A 133 -19.93 13.44 39.66
C LEU A 133 -20.34 11.97 39.66
N LEU A 134 -19.44 11.06 40.04
CA LEU A 134 -19.72 9.63 40.14
C LEU A 134 -20.81 9.37 41.20
N GLU A 135 -20.71 9.97 42.38
CA GLU A 135 -21.75 9.87 43.42
C GLU A 135 -23.12 10.34 42.92
N LEU A 136 -23.18 11.52 42.28
CA LEU A 136 -24.42 12.08 41.74
C LEU A 136 -25.05 11.18 40.67
N LEU A 137 -24.22 10.60 39.80
CA LEU A 137 -24.69 9.66 38.79
C LEU A 137 -25.19 8.36 39.43
N GLY A 138 -24.58 7.92 40.53
CA GLY A 138 -25.00 6.75 41.29
C GLY A 138 -26.37 6.94 41.93
N GLU A 139 -26.62 8.15 42.45
CA GLU A 139 -27.89 8.53 43.05
C GLU A 139 -29.00 8.75 42.01
N ARG A 140 -28.68 9.34 40.85
CA ARG A 140 -29.68 9.90 39.92
C ARG A 140 -29.87 9.10 38.63
N ALA A 141 -28.87 8.34 38.20
CA ALA A 141 -28.89 7.57 36.96
C ALA A 141 -28.12 6.23 37.10
N PRO A 142 -28.45 5.38 38.08
CA PRO A 142 -27.79 4.10 38.24
C PRO A 142 -28.02 3.20 37.01
N SER A 143 -26.98 2.48 36.60
CA SER A 143 -27.04 1.44 35.57
C SER A 143 -27.71 0.19 36.17
N ILE A 144 -29.05 0.15 36.17
CA ILE A 144 -29.85 -0.89 36.84
C ILE A 144 -30.00 -2.14 35.96
N ARG A 145 -29.91 -2.00 34.63
CA ARG A 145 -30.05 -3.14 33.71
C ARG A 145 -28.69 -3.76 33.45
N ASP A 146 -28.65 -5.08 33.28
CA ASP A 146 -27.44 -5.81 32.87
C ASP A 146 -26.86 -5.30 31.53
N THR A 147 -27.67 -4.59 30.75
CA THR A 147 -27.29 -3.99 29.46
C THR A 147 -26.81 -2.54 29.56
N ASP A 148 -26.96 -1.90 30.72
CA ASP A 148 -26.59 -0.50 30.88
C ASP A 148 -25.07 -0.38 31.03
N PRO A 149 -24.40 0.49 30.25
CA PRO A 149 -22.95 0.60 30.29
C PRO A 149 -22.44 1.15 31.62
N LEU A 150 -21.30 0.61 32.06
CA LEU A 150 -20.54 1.13 33.19
C LEU A 150 -19.66 2.32 32.77
N PRO A 151 -19.41 3.28 33.66
CA PRO A 151 -18.49 4.37 33.37
C PRO A 151 -17.04 3.87 33.29
N ALA A 152 -16.19 4.60 32.57
CA ALA A 152 -14.74 4.44 32.59
C ALA A 152 -14.05 5.73 33.06
N ILE A 153 -12.86 5.57 33.63
CA ILE A 153 -12.06 6.69 34.13
C ILE A 153 -10.70 6.70 33.43
N ILE A 154 -10.33 7.85 32.88
CA ILE A 154 -8.99 8.16 32.39
C ILE A 154 -8.33 9.10 33.39
N ILE A 155 -7.26 8.65 34.05
CA ILE A 155 -6.38 9.51 34.84
C ILE A 155 -5.25 9.98 33.91
N SER A 156 -5.33 11.24 33.51
CA SER A 156 -4.46 11.84 32.51
C SER A 156 -3.33 12.67 33.13
N GLN A 157 -2.30 12.92 32.31
CA GLN A 157 -1.15 13.76 32.66
C GLN A 157 -0.40 13.26 33.90
N VAL A 158 -0.32 11.95 34.10
CA VAL A 158 0.39 11.36 35.24
C VAL A 158 1.89 11.49 35.01
N PRO A 159 2.63 12.24 35.86
CA PRO A 159 4.08 12.35 35.69
C PRO A 159 4.74 10.98 35.89
N GLU A 160 5.83 10.70 35.16
CA GLU A 160 6.49 9.38 35.19
C GLU A 160 6.90 8.92 36.60
N GLU A 161 7.25 9.87 37.47
CA GLU A 161 7.63 9.61 38.86
C GLU A 161 6.48 8.98 39.66
N PHE A 162 5.23 9.37 39.36
CA PHE A 162 4.04 8.86 40.05
C PHE A 162 3.58 7.50 39.51
N GLN A 163 3.93 7.14 38.27
CA GLN A 163 3.59 5.84 37.68
C GLN A 163 4.35 4.66 38.33
N LYS A 164 5.48 4.95 38.99
CA LYS A 164 6.38 3.94 39.60
C LYS A 164 6.25 3.84 41.12
N THR A 165 5.31 4.57 41.72
CA THR A 165 5.12 4.69 43.17
C THR A 165 3.69 4.35 43.56
N ASP A 166 3.46 3.89 44.80
CA ASP A 166 2.12 3.65 45.36
C ASP A 166 1.27 4.94 45.56
N LEU A 167 1.74 6.10 45.12
CA LEU A 167 1.05 7.40 45.29
C LEU A 167 -0.24 7.54 44.47
N LEU A 168 -0.48 6.64 43.50
CA LEU A 168 -1.73 6.55 42.75
C LEU A 168 -2.86 5.88 43.53
N SER A 169 -2.55 5.11 44.58
CA SER A 169 -3.50 4.29 45.32
C SER A 169 -4.65 5.12 45.94
N ASN A 170 -4.33 6.22 46.61
CA ASN A 170 -5.32 7.03 47.34
C ASN A 170 -6.30 7.78 46.41
N PRO A 171 -5.85 8.49 45.35
CA PRO A 171 -6.76 9.06 44.36
C PRO A 171 -7.65 8.02 43.68
N GLU A 172 -7.09 6.86 43.33
CA GLU A 172 -7.85 5.77 42.70
C GLU A 172 -8.89 5.16 43.64
N GLU A 173 -8.51 4.89 44.89
CA GLU A 173 -9.42 4.35 45.90
C GLU A 173 -10.61 5.28 46.08
N LYS A 174 -10.37 6.60 46.22
CA LYS A 174 -11.45 7.58 46.34
C LYS A 174 -12.42 7.58 45.15
N LEU A 175 -11.92 7.45 43.91
CA LEU A 175 -12.77 7.37 42.73
C LEU A 175 -13.57 6.05 42.68
N LEU A 176 -12.95 4.95 43.07
CA LEU A 176 -13.60 3.64 43.16
C LEU A 176 -14.69 3.64 44.23
N GLU A 177 -14.43 4.25 45.40
CA GLU A 177 -15.43 4.39 46.46
C GLU A 177 -16.66 5.17 45.99
N SER A 178 -16.44 6.31 45.32
CA SER A 178 -17.54 7.10 44.75
C SER A 178 -18.29 6.39 43.61
N ALA A 179 -17.69 5.38 42.99
CA ALA A 179 -18.32 4.56 41.95
C ALA A 179 -18.99 3.28 42.50
N LYS A 180 -18.91 2.98 43.81
CA LYS A 180 -19.49 1.76 44.41
C LYS A 180 -20.99 1.60 44.12
N SER A 181 -21.74 2.70 44.01
CA SER A 181 -23.17 2.67 43.67
C SER A 181 -23.50 2.06 42.31
N PHE A 182 -22.53 1.98 41.37
CA PHE A 182 -22.70 1.35 40.06
C PHE A 182 -22.21 -0.10 40.02
N LEU A 183 -21.37 -0.49 40.98
CA LEU A 183 -20.64 -1.74 40.96
C LEU A 183 -21.33 -2.71 41.91
N GLY A 184 -21.86 -3.83 41.38
CA GLY A 184 -22.17 -4.99 42.22
C GLY A 184 -20.89 -5.53 42.89
N GLU A 185 -21.03 -6.46 43.84
CA GLU A 185 -19.90 -6.96 44.65
C GLU A 185 -18.71 -7.51 43.83
N ASP A 186 -18.91 -7.84 42.54
CA ASP A 186 -17.92 -8.48 41.65
C ASP A 186 -17.45 -7.63 40.43
N LEU A 187 -17.95 -6.40 40.23
CA LEU A 187 -17.64 -5.62 39.01
C LEU A 187 -16.44 -4.68 39.21
N GLN A 188 -15.47 -4.73 38.28
CA GLN A 188 -14.32 -3.81 38.25
C GLN A 188 -14.53 -2.68 37.24
N LEU A 189 -14.32 -1.44 37.68
CA LEU A 189 -14.35 -0.24 36.85
C LEU A 189 -13.14 -0.21 35.89
N LEU A 190 -13.38 0.03 34.59
CA LEU A 190 -12.31 0.21 33.63
C LEU A 190 -11.55 1.52 33.89
N ARG A 191 -10.26 1.40 34.11
CA ARG A 191 -9.35 2.51 34.43
C ARG A 191 -8.21 2.55 33.41
N VAL A 192 -7.93 3.75 32.91
CA VAL A 192 -6.83 4.00 31.99
C VAL A 192 -5.96 5.09 32.58
N ILE A 193 -4.65 4.86 32.61
CA ILE A 193 -3.66 5.85 33.06
C ILE A 193 -2.87 6.31 31.85
N THR A 194 -2.80 7.62 31.63
CA THR A 194 -1.99 8.22 30.57
C THR A 194 -0.92 9.13 31.15
N GLY A 195 0.31 8.97 30.63
CA GLY A 195 1.45 9.78 31.03
C GLY A 195 1.33 11.24 30.56
N PHE A 196 2.10 12.12 31.17
CA PHE A 196 2.29 13.48 30.66
C PHE A 196 3.19 13.44 29.41
N VAL A 197 2.76 14.10 28.33
CA VAL A 197 3.48 14.12 27.06
C VAL A 197 3.59 15.55 26.52
N ASP A 198 4.77 16.14 26.63
CA ASP A 198 5.04 17.54 26.30
C ASP A 198 4.68 17.91 24.86
N ASN A 199 4.88 16.98 23.92
CA ASN A 199 4.68 17.24 22.48
C ASN A 199 3.21 17.38 22.05
N LEU A 200 2.26 17.11 22.97
CA LEU A 200 0.82 17.29 22.78
C LEU A 200 0.29 18.62 23.34
N LEU A 201 1.12 19.41 24.03
CA LEU A 201 0.72 20.74 24.52
C LEU A 201 0.47 21.74 23.39
N VAL A 202 1.17 21.56 22.25
CA VAL A 202 1.03 22.41 21.07
C VAL A 202 0.75 21.54 19.86
N LEU A 203 -0.52 21.51 19.44
CA LEU A 203 -0.97 20.71 18.30
C LEU A 203 -0.69 21.45 16.97
N PRO A 204 -0.19 20.75 15.94
CA PRO A 204 -0.03 21.29 14.59
C PRO A 204 -1.40 21.52 13.92
N SER A 205 -1.43 22.35 12.87
CA SER A 205 -2.67 22.67 12.14
C SER A 205 -3.14 21.55 11.19
N MET A 206 -2.27 20.60 10.86
CA MET A 206 -2.56 19.47 9.97
C MET A 206 -2.97 18.24 10.78
N TRP A 207 -4.08 17.59 10.40
CA TRP A 207 -4.63 16.42 11.08
C TRP A 207 -3.65 15.23 11.15
N GLU A 208 -2.99 14.92 10.04
CA GLU A 208 -2.00 13.83 9.95
C GLU A 208 -0.85 14.00 10.95
N ASP A 209 -0.38 15.24 11.13
CA ASP A 209 0.68 15.54 12.10
C ASP A 209 0.21 15.39 13.55
N VAL A 210 -1.06 15.69 13.84
CA VAL A 210 -1.68 15.43 15.15
C VAL A 210 -1.71 13.93 15.43
N ILE A 211 -2.18 13.12 14.46
CA ILE A 211 -2.24 11.67 14.58
C ILE A 211 -0.84 11.06 14.76
N ASN A 212 0.16 11.54 14.01
CA ASN A 212 1.55 11.09 14.15
C ASN A 212 2.12 11.37 15.54
N ARG A 213 1.81 12.53 16.14
CA ARG A 213 2.22 12.85 17.52
C ARG A 213 1.51 11.95 18.53
N LEU A 214 0.21 11.71 18.36
CA LEU A 214 -0.57 10.82 19.22
C LEU A 214 -0.04 9.38 19.17
N ASN A 215 0.25 8.83 17.99
CA ASN A 215 0.79 7.48 17.85
C ASN A 215 2.15 7.31 18.54
N ARG A 216 2.99 8.35 18.56
CA ARG A 216 4.30 8.33 19.23
C ARG A 216 4.22 8.61 20.74
N SER A 217 3.08 9.05 21.25
CA SER A 217 2.90 9.44 22.64
C SER A 217 2.60 8.27 23.59
N GLY A 218 2.27 7.09 23.05
CA GLY A 218 1.81 5.94 23.83
C GLY A 218 0.37 6.06 24.36
N ILE A 219 -0.28 7.23 24.20
CA ILE A 219 -1.68 7.44 24.63
C ILE A 219 -2.64 6.51 23.87
N VAL A 220 -2.40 6.30 22.58
CA VAL A 220 -3.25 5.43 21.72
C VAL A 220 -3.31 4.01 22.27
N ASP A 221 -2.16 3.46 22.69
CA ASP A 221 -2.12 2.13 23.30
C ASP A 221 -2.78 2.12 24.68
N ALA A 222 -2.59 3.18 25.48
CA ALA A 222 -3.17 3.29 26.81
C ALA A 222 -4.71 3.32 26.78
N VAL A 223 -5.32 4.03 25.81
CA VAL A 223 -6.78 4.15 25.69
C VAL A 223 -7.44 2.98 24.95
N ARG A 224 -6.66 2.08 24.35
CA ARG A 224 -7.15 0.91 23.59
C ARG A 224 -8.16 0.04 24.33
N PRO A 225 -8.04 -0.22 25.65
CA PRO A 225 -9.04 -0.99 26.40
C PRO A 225 -10.45 -0.38 26.38
N LEU A 226 -10.60 0.93 26.09
CA LEU A 226 -11.92 1.56 25.97
C LEU A 226 -12.71 1.05 24.76
N LEU A 227 -12.06 0.42 23.78
CA LEU A 227 -12.75 -0.18 22.63
C LEU A 227 -13.66 -1.34 23.06
N ASP A 228 -13.31 -2.05 24.13
CA ASP A 228 -14.11 -3.16 24.66
C ASP A 228 -15.44 -2.67 25.26
N LEU A 229 -15.54 -1.36 25.54
CA LEU A 229 -16.79 -0.74 25.97
C LEU A 229 -17.74 -0.47 24.80
N LEU A 230 -17.28 -0.36 23.56
CA LEU A 230 -18.16 0.04 22.47
C LEU A 230 -19.18 -1.07 22.17
N PRO A 231 -20.46 -0.73 21.91
CA PRO A 231 -21.48 -1.69 21.52
C PRO A 231 -21.19 -2.13 20.09
N THR A 232 -20.21 -3.01 19.91
CA THR A 232 -20.09 -3.74 18.66
C THR A 232 -21.39 -4.50 18.49
N LYS A 233 -22.11 -4.28 17.39
CA LYS A 233 -23.04 -5.30 16.92
C LYS A 233 -22.24 -6.60 16.99
N PRO A 234 -22.74 -7.69 17.61
CA PRO A 234 -22.19 -8.98 17.26
C PRO A 234 -22.29 -8.95 15.76
N SER A 235 -21.11 -8.92 15.11
CA SER A 235 -21.08 -9.09 13.67
C SER A 235 -22.02 -10.26 13.43
N GLN A 236 -22.84 -10.20 12.39
CA GLN A 236 -23.18 -11.47 11.80
C GLN A 236 -21.80 -12.06 11.45
N THR A 237 -21.21 -12.78 12.40
CA THR A 237 -20.59 -14.05 12.14
C THR A 237 -21.69 -14.78 11.41
N VAL A 238 -21.72 -14.53 10.09
CA VAL A 238 -21.71 -15.61 9.15
C VAL A 238 -20.86 -16.65 9.85
N LYS A 239 -21.50 -17.72 10.32
CA LYS A 239 -20.80 -18.97 10.58
C LYS A 239 -20.28 -19.43 9.22
N GLU A 240 -19.40 -18.64 8.60
CA GLU A 240 -18.30 -19.20 7.86
C GLU A 240 -17.56 -19.96 8.95
N SER A 241 -17.64 -21.28 8.86
CA SER A 241 -16.71 -22.16 9.55
C SER A 241 -15.34 -21.47 9.55
N LEU A 242 -14.75 -21.23 10.74
CA LEU A 242 -13.36 -20.77 10.85
C LEU A 242 -12.57 -21.54 9.80
N PRO A 243 -12.01 -20.85 8.78
CA PRO A 243 -11.41 -21.55 7.65
C PRO A 243 -10.35 -22.47 8.22
N THR A 244 -10.49 -23.76 7.95
CA THR A 244 -9.55 -24.74 8.47
C THR A 244 -8.16 -24.35 7.98
N LEU A 245 -7.12 -24.66 8.77
CA LEU A 245 -5.74 -24.39 8.38
C LEU A 245 -5.42 -24.93 6.97
N LYS A 246 -6.02 -26.08 6.62
CA LYS A 246 -5.99 -26.67 5.29
C LYS A 246 -6.61 -25.75 4.22
N SER A 247 -7.82 -25.23 4.46
CA SER A 247 -8.50 -24.29 3.55
C SER A 247 -7.71 -22.99 3.36
N GLN A 248 -7.06 -22.48 4.41
CA GLN A 248 -6.19 -21.31 4.29
C GLN A 248 -4.95 -21.59 3.42
N ARG A 249 -4.33 -22.77 3.58
CA ARG A 249 -3.20 -23.22 2.75
C ARG A 249 -3.59 -23.42 1.28
N GLU A 250 -4.76 -24.01 1.03
CA GLU A 250 -5.31 -24.16 -0.33
C GLU A 250 -5.60 -22.80 -0.97
N THR A 251 -6.18 -21.88 -0.21
CA THR A 251 -6.45 -20.50 -0.67
C THR A 251 -5.15 -19.78 -1.03
N LEU A 252 -4.14 -19.83 -0.16
CA LEU A 252 -2.82 -19.25 -0.43
C LEU A 252 -2.17 -19.87 -1.67
N ARG A 253 -2.24 -21.20 -1.82
CA ARG A 253 -1.72 -21.91 -3.01
C ARG A 253 -2.37 -21.42 -4.29
N ASP A 254 -3.69 -21.25 -4.29
CA ASP A 254 -4.44 -20.90 -5.50
C ASP A 254 -4.28 -19.43 -5.88
N VAL A 255 -4.29 -18.51 -4.90
CA VAL A 255 -4.00 -17.08 -5.12
C VAL A 255 -2.58 -16.89 -5.64
N THR A 256 -1.59 -17.50 -4.98
CA THR A 256 -0.20 -17.39 -5.42
C THR A 256 0.03 -18.02 -6.79
N LYS A 257 -0.65 -19.12 -7.14
CA LYS A 257 -0.58 -19.71 -8.50
C LYS A 257 -0.98 -18.71 -9.58
N LYS A 258 -2.06 -17.95 -9.36
CA LYS A 258 -2.50 -16.90 -10.29
C LYS A 258 -1.47 -15.78 -10.40
N LEU A 259 -0.86 -15.40 -9.28
CA LEU A 259 0.13 -14.32 -9.23
C LEU A 259 1.51 -14.69 -9.81
N VAL A 260 1.92 -15.97 -9.80
CA VAL A 260 3.17 -16.43 -10.47
C VAL A 260 3.11 -16.14 -11.96
N PHE A 261 1.98 -16.44 -12.59
CA PHE A 261 1.72 -16.16 -14.00
C PHE A 261 1.10 -14.77 -14.15
N ALA A 262 1.86 -13.76 -13.73
CA ALA A 262 1.43 -12.37 -13.60
C ALA A 262 0.82 -11.76 -14.89
N GLU A 263 1.11 -12.34 -16.06
CA GLU A 263 0.52 -11.98 -17.36
C GLU A 263 -0.92 -12.47 -17.54
N THR A 264 -1.36 -13.44 -16.73
CA THR A 264 -2.71 -14.07 -16.75
C THR A 264 -3.57 -13.72 -15.53
N ALA A 265 -3.03 -13.02 -14.52
CA ALA A 265 -3.84 -12.53 -13.40
C ALA A 265 -5.05 -11.74 -13.93
N GLU A 266 -6.20 -11.72 -13.27
CA GLU A 266 -7.36 -10.93 -13.73
C GLU A 266 -7.23 -9.46 -13.29
N ALA A 267 -8.13 -8.59 -13.77
CA ALA A 267 -8.09 -7.17 -13.41
C ALA A 267 -8.35 -6.93 -11.90
N GLU A 268 -9.07 -7.82 -11.22
CA GLU A 268 -9.48 -7.62 -9.82
C GLU A 268 -8.33 -7.80 -8.80
N ASP A 269 -7.24 -8.47 -9.18
CA ASP A 269 -6.11 -8.81 -8.28
C ASP A 269 -4.94 -7.80 -8.37
N PHE A 270 -5.22 -6.49 -8.26
CA PHE A 270 -4.17 -5.46 -8.36
C PHE A 270 -3.47 -5.18 -7.03
N LEU A 271 -2.20 -5.57 -6.96
CA LEU A 271 -1.31 -5.26 -5.84
C LEU A 271 -0.69 -3.86 -6.01
N ALA A 272 -1.27 -2.86 -5.35
CA ALA A 272 -0.76 -1.49 -5.33
C ALA A 272 0.51 -1.37 -4.45
N THR A 273 1.68 -1.64 -5.03
CA THR A 273 2.99 -1.44 -4.39
C THR A 273 3.30 0.04 -4.17
N ILE A 274 4.23 0.38 -3.26
CA ILE A 274 4.60 1.77 -2.94
C ILE A 274 4.91 2.60 -4.19
N PRO A 275 5.74 2.12 -5.16
CA PRO A 275 6.03 2.90 -6.36
C PRO A 275 4.76 3.25 -7.17
N LEU A 276 3.76 2.37 -7.20
CA LEU A 276 2.51 2.61 -7.93
C LEU A 276 1.59 3.56 -7.18
N ARG A 277 1.56 3.49 -5.84
CA ARG A 277 0.82 4.44 -5.00
C ARG A 277 1.40 5.84 -5.10
N HIS A 278 2.73 5.99 -5.07
CA HIS A 278 3.38 7.28 -5.31
C HIS A 278 3.08 7.79 -6.71
N LEU A 279 3.20 6.93 -7.73
CA LEU A 279 2.88 7.31 -9.11
C LEU A 279 1.42 7.80 -9.23
N ALA A 280 0.48 7.12 -8.60
CA ALA A 280 -0.93 7.52 -8.60
C ALA A 280 -1.18 8.82 -7.82
N SER A 281 -0.63 8.94 -6.61
CA SER A 281 -0.80 10.09 -5.72
C SER A 281 -0.15 11.38 -6.24
N ASP A 282 1.03 11.29 -6.84
CA ASP A 282 1.73 12.48 -7.36
C ASP A 282 1.09 13.00 -8.66
N HIS A 283 0.39 12.12 -9.39
CA HIS A 283 -0.28 12.43 -10.66
C HIS A 283 -1.81 12.45 -10.56
N ARG A 284 -2.36 12.92 -9.42
CA ARG A 284 -3.81 13.10 -9.21
C ARG A 284 -4.44 14.21 -10.05
N ARG A 285 -3.67 15.25 -10.38
CA ARG A 285 -4.16 16.48 -11.05
C ARG A 285 -3.61 16.69 -12.46
N GLN A 286 -2.53 16.01 -12.83
CA GLN A 286 -1.91 16.09 -14.15
C GLN A 286 -1.58 14.69 -14.69
N VAL A 287 -1.56 14.55 -16.02
CA VAL A 287 -1.16 13.28 -16.67
C VAL A 287 0.32 12.99 -16.37
N PRO A 288 0.70 11.74 -16.05
CA PRO A 288 2.09 11.41 -15.74
C PRO A 288 3.07 11.68 -16.88
N ILE A 289 4.26 12.19 -16.53
CA ILE A 289 5.45 12.28 -17.40
C ILE A 289 6.61 11.72 -16.59
N THR A 290 6.77 10.40 -16.64
CA THR A 290 7.59 9.67 -15.67
C THR A 290 8.38 8.54 -16.30
N VAL A 291 9.63 8.41 -15.89
CA VAL A 291 10.50 7.28 -16.23
C VAL A 291 10.56 6.33 -15.05
N VAL A 292 10.00 5.14 -15.20
CA VAL A 292 9.99 4.10 -14.17
C VAL A 292 11.24 3.23 -14.33
N VAL A 293 12.22 3.45 -13.45
CA VAL A 293 13.50 2.73 -13.46
C VAL A 293 13.39 1.46 -12.62
N GLY A 294 13.78 0.31 -13.17
CA GLY A 294 13.76 -0.96 -12.45
C GLY A 294 14.93 -1.88 -12.81
N ALA A 295 15.27 -2.80 -11.92
CA ALA A 295 16.23 -3.87 -12.23
C ALA A 295 15.61 -4.94 -13.16
N LYS A 296 16.39 -5.95 -13.54
CA LYS A 296 15.88 -7.12 -14.28
C LYS A 296 14.96 -7.93 -13.36
N GLY A 297 13.79 -8.34 -13.87
CA GLY A 297 12.78 -9.04 -13.06
C GLY A 297 12.09 -8.17 -12.00
N SER A 298 12.20 -6.84 -12.07
CA SER A 298 11.59 -5.95 -11.08
C SER A 298 10.08 -5.76 -11.22
N GLY A 299 9.44 -6.43 -12.18
CA GLY A 299 7.99 -6.30 -12.42
C GLY A 299 7.58 -5.19 -13.40
N LYS A 300 8.50 -4.62 -14.20
CA LYS A 300 8.19 -3.59 -15.21
C LYS A 300 7.02 -3.98 -16.14
N THR A 301 7.15 -5.12 -16.81
CA THR A 301 6.11 -5.66 -17.71
C THR A 301 4.82 -6.02 -16.99
N TYR A 302 4.89 -6.47 -15.74
CA TYR A 302 3.70 -6.68 -14.92
C TYR A 302 2.97 -5.35 -14.65
N THR A 303 3.69 -4.33 -14.18
CA THR A 303 3.13 -3.00 -13.94
C THR A 303 2.55 -2.41 -15.22
N PHE A 304 3.25 -2.54 -16.35
CA PHE A 304 2.77 -2.16 -17.67
C PHE A 304 1.40 -2.78 -17.98
N LEU A 305 1.27 -4.10 -17.83
CA LEU A 305 -0.01 -4.80 -18.06
C LEU A 305 -1.09 -4.37 -17.08
N GLN A 306 -0.76 -4.19 -15.80
CA GLN A 306 -1.73 -3.73 -14.82
C GLN A 306 -2.31 -2.36 -15.17
N ILE A 307 -1.48 -1.43 -15.62
CA ILE A 307 -1.93 -0.10 -16.06
C ILE A 307 -2.82 -0.22 -17.31
N ILE A 308 -2.41 -1.02 -18.30
CA ILE A 308 -3.16 -1.17 -19.56
C ILE A 308 -4.54 -1.76 -19.36
N ARG A 309 -4.68 -2.74 -18.45
CA ARG A 309 -5.98 -3.36 -18.15
C ARG A 309 -7.04 -2.39 -17.65
N ARG A 310 -6.64 -1.27 -17.06
CA ARG A 310 -7.58 -0.25 -16.57
C ARG A 310 -8.09 0.65 -17.67
N GLU A 311 -7.41 0.69 -18.83
CA GLU A 311 -7.71 1.53 -20.00
C GLU A 311 -7.73 3.06 -19.74
N ASN A 312 -7.83 3.49 -18.48
CA ASN A 312 -7.94 4.87 -18.03
C ASN A 312 -7.08 5.12 -16.80
N TRP A 313 -6.40 6.27 -16.77
CA TRP A 313 -5.54 6.69 -15.67
C TRP A 313 -6.31 6.89 -14.36
N GLN A 314 -7.54 7.42 -14.43
CA GLN A 314 -8.35 7.65 -13.24
C GLN A 314 -8.63 6.34 -12.50
N THR A 315 -9.09 5.33 -13.25
CA THR A 315 -9.35 3.98 -12.72
C THR A 315 -8.10 3.35 -12.15
N PHE A 316 -6.96 3.46 -12.85
CA PHE A 316 -5.68 2.96 -12.31
C PHE A 316 -5.27 3.66 -11.01
N ALA A 317 -5.41 4.98 -10.93
CA ALA A 317 -5.02 5.74 -9.76
C ALA A 317 -5.92 5.45 -8.55
N GLU A 318 -7.23 5.28 -8.77
CA GLU A 318 -8.20 4.88 -7.74
C GLU A 318 -7.90 3.45 -7.23
N ASP A 319 -7.65 2.49 -8.13
CA ASP A 319 -7.21 1.12 -7.78
C ASP A 319 -5.87 1.11 -7.02
N ALA A 320 -4.99 2.08 -7.30
CA ALA A 320 -3.73 2.29 -6.59
C ALA A 320 -3.91 3.06 -5.27
N CYS A 321 -5.14 3.15 -4.75
CA CYS A 321 -5.50 3.81 -3.49
C CYS A 321 -5.25 5.32 -3.46
N ALA A 322 -5.17 6.01 -4.61
CA ALA A 322 -5.10 7.47 -4.64
C ALA A 322 -6.50 8.07 -4.44
N THR A 323 -6.62 9.01 -3.51
CA THR A 323 -7.88 9.71 -3.25
C THR A 323 -7.98 11.00 -4.06
N GLN A 324 -9.21 11.39 -4.43
CA GLN A 324 -9.51 12.66 -5.13
C GLN A 324 -8.79 12.80 -6.49
N VAL A 325 -8.76 11.74 -7.30
CA VAL A 325 -8.19 11.78 -8.65
C VAL A 325 -9.06 12.67 -9.56
N GLN A 326 -8.45 13.68 -10.18
CA GLN A 326 -9.13 14.65 -11.07
C GLN A 326 -8.71 14.50 -12.54
N VAL A 327 -7.72 13.64 -12.82
CA VAL A 327 -7.22 13.40 -14.17
C VAL A 327 -7.91 12.20 -14.77
N ASN A 328 -8.74 12.45 -15.77
CA ASN A 328 -9.26 11.42 -16.65
C ASN A 328 -8.43 11.42 -17.95
N ALA A 329 -7.65 10.38 -18.18
CA ALA A 329 -6.80 10.24 -19.36
C ALA A 329 -6.87 8.81 -19.91
N LEU A 330 -7.07 8.67 -21.22
CA LEU A 330 -7.06 7.37 -21.89
C LEU A 330 -5.63 6.82 -21.94
N ILE A 331 -5.49 5.51 -21.78
CA ILE A 331 -4.19 4.83 -21.76
C ILE A 331 -3.96 4.13 -23.09
N CYS A 332 -2.84 4.42 -23.74
CA CYS A 332 -2.45 3.76 -24.98
C CYS A 332 -1.02 3.19 -24.91
N PRO A 333 -0.83 1.87 -25.04
CA PRO A 333 0.50 1.30 -25.16
C PRO A 333 1.07 1.57 -26.56
N VAL A 334 2.30 2.08 -26.66
CA VAL A 334 2.99 2.32 -27.95
C VAL A 334 4.08 1.28 -28.20
N LEU A 335 4.76 0.84 -27.13
CA LEU A 335 5.74 -0.24 -27.16
C LEU A 335 5.48 -1.20 -25.99
N ALA A 336 5.75 -2.49 -26.22
CA ALA A 336 5.65 -3.55 -25.22
C ALA A 336 6.85 -4.51 -25.34
N SER A 337 7.03 -5.43 -24.39
CA SER A 337 8.04 -6.49 -24.51
C SER A 337 7.73 -7.47 -25.65
N LYS A 338 8.76 -8.08 -26.26
CA LYS A 338 8.65 -9.17 -27.23
C LYS A 338 8.18 -10.48 -26.61
N ASN A 339 8.40 -10.66 -25.30
CA ASN A 339 8.18 -11.93 -24.60
C ASN A 339 6.79 -12.06 -23.97
N LEU A 340 5.84 -11.17 -24.31
CA LEU A 340 4.47 -11.24 -23.82
C LEU A 340 3.76 -12.51 -24.34
N ASN A 341 2.99 -13.16 -23.47
CA ASN A 341 2.11 -14.25 -23.89
C ASN A 341 0.97 -13.78 -24.83
N LEU A 342 0.30 -14.73 -25.48
CA LEU A 342 -0.77 -14.45 -26.46
C LEU A 342 -1.94 -13.62 -25.87
N PRO A 343 -2.48 -13.93 -24.68
CA PRO A 343 -3.52 -13.08 -24.07
C PRO A 343 -3.07 -11.63 -23.82
N ALA A 344 -1.85 -11.42 -23.33
CA ALA A 344 -1.31 -10.09 -23.08
C ALA A 344 -1.10 -9.31 -24.38
N LEU A 345 -0.62 -9.97 -25.44
CA LEU A 345 -0.50 -9.36 -26.77
C LEU A 345 -1.85 -8.93 -27.34
N GLN A 346 -2.89 -9.78 -27.18
CA GLN A 346 -4.25 -9.46 -27.61
C GLN A 346 -4.81 -8.25 -26.85
N LEU A 347 -4.68 -8.24 -25.53
CA LEU A 347 -5.08 -7.13 -24.67
C LEU A 347 -4.43 -5.81 -25.12
N VAL A 348 -3.11 -5.81 -25.32
CA VAL A 348 -2.37 -4.61 -25.77
C VAL A 348 -2.92 -4.10 -27.09
N GLY A 349 -3.14 -4.98 -28.07
CA GLY A 349 -3.69 -4.61 -29.38
C GLY A 349 -5.15 -4.13 -29.31
N GLU A 350 -5.96 -4.70 -28.43
CA GLU A 350 -7.34 -4.28 -28.19
C GLU A 350 -7.40 -2.87 -27.58
N VAL A 351 -6.58 -2.60 -26.55
CA VAL A 351 -6.52 -1.28 -25.91
C VAL A 351 -6.04 -0.20 -26.89
N GLN A 352 -5.05 -0.50 -27.76
CA GLN A 352 -4.65 0.41 -28.84
C GLN A 352 -5.84 0.78 -29.74
N LYS A 353 -6.60 -0.22 -30.22
CA LYS A 353 -7.75 -0.02 -31.10
C LYS A 353 -8.88 0.75 -30.42
N LYS A 354 -9.25 0.38 -29.19
CA LYS A 354 -10.28 1.07 -28.40
C LYS A 354 -9.91 2.54 -28.17
N THR A 355 -8.65 2.80 -27.81
CA THR A 355 -8.18 4.17 -27.56
C THR A 355 -8.19 5.00 -28.83
N ALA A 356 -7.72 4.46 -29.95
CA ALA A 356 -7.78 5.15 -31.24
C ALA A 356 -9.23 5.48 -31.63
N GLN A 357 -10.17 4.54 -31.47
CA GLN A 357 -11.60 4.77 -31.73
C GLN A 357 -12.18 5.87 -30.82
N ALA A 358 -11.90 5.83 -29.51
CA ALA A 358 -12.37 6.83 -28.56
C ALA A 358 -11.81 8.25 -28.84
N LEU A 359 -10.62 8.34 -29.43
CA LEU A 359 -9.99 9.60 -29.82
C LEU A 359 -10.40 10.09 -31.24
N GLY A 360 -11.00 9.22 -32.05
CA GLY A 360 -11.36 9.49 -33.45
C GLY A 360 -10.16 9.39 -34.40
N PHE A 361 -9.19 8.55 -34.06
CA PHE A 361 -7.94 8.34 -34.81
C PHE A 361 -8.08 7.22 -35.84
N ALA A 362 -7.09 7.14 -36.74
CA ALA A 362 -7.01 6.05 -37.72
C ALA A 362 -6.57 4.73 -37.04
N HIS A 363 -6.38 3.68 -37.82
CA HIS A 363 -5.86 2.43 -37.28
C HIS A 363 -4.44 2.65 -36.72
N PRO A 364 -4.18 2.31 -35.45
CA PRO A 364 -2.84 2.44 -34.87
C PRO A 364 -1.86 1.53 -35.59
N HIS A 365 -0.62 1.99 -35.76
CA HIS A 365 0.45 1.11 -36.19
C HIS A 365 0.66 0.02 -35.13
N ASN A 366 0.81 -1.22 -35.58
CA ASN A 366 1.14 -2.30 -34.67
C ASN A 366 2.54 -2.07 -34.07
N ILE A 367 2.77 -2.62 -32.89
CA ILE A 367 4.03 -2.45 -32.15
C ILE A 367 5.23 -2.88 -33.00
N GLN A 368 5.11 -3.95 -33.80
CA GLN A 368 6.21 -4.44 -34.62
C GLN A 368 6.65 -3.43 -35.67
N SER A 369 5.72 -2.77 -36.36
CA SER A 369 6.03 -1.71 -37.33
C SER A 369 6.72 -0.51 -36.68
N ILE A 370 6.33 -0.14 -35.44
CA ILE A 370 7.05 0.90 -34.69
C ILE A 370 8.48 0.43 -34.39
N ARG A 371 8.68 -0.83 -33.99
CA ARG A 371 10.03 -1.39 -33.76
C ARG A 371 10.89 -1.36 -35.02
N ASP A 372 10.31 -1.73 -36.16
CA ASP A 372 11.02 -1.75 -37.44
C ASP A 372 11.47 -0.34 -37.83
N HIS A 373 10.60 0.67 -37.68
CA HIS A 373 10.97 2.09 -37.87
C HIS A 373 12.08 2.56 -36.93
N ILE A 374 12.06 2.16 -35.65
CA ILE A 374 13.16 2.48 -34.72
C ILE A 374 14.47 1.86 -35.22
N GLY A 375 14.43 0.62 -35.69
CA GLY A 375 15.56 -0.07 -36.28
C GLY A 375 16.13 0.66 -37.50
N ASP A 376 15.26 1.10 -38.42
CA ASP A 376 15.65 1.88 -39.59
C ASP A 376 16.27 3.23 -39.19
N PHE A 377 15.68 3.93 -38.23
CA PHE A 377 16.22 5.20 -37.73
C PHE A 377 17.54 5.04 -36.99
N CYS A 378 17.82 3.89 -36.38
CA CYS A 378 19.13 3.61 -35.77
C CYS A 378 20.26 3.45 -36.80
N GLN A 379 19.94 3.29 -38.09
CA GLN A 379 20.93 3.33 -39.17
C GLN A 379 21.24 4.76 -39.61
N LEU A 380 20.37 5.72 -39.26
CA LEU A 380 20.56 7.13 -39.50
C LEU A 380 21.27 7.72 -38.28
N ASN A 381 22.48 8.25 -38.47
CA ASN A 381 23.27 8.86 -37.39
C ASN A 381 22.67 10.21 -36.94
N LEU A 382 21.49 10.15 -36.32
CA LEU A 382 20.69 11.30 -35.92
C LEU A 382 21.18 11.87 -34.59
N HIS A 383 21.14 13.19 -34.44
CA HIS A 383 21.40 13.84 -33.16
C HIS A 383 20.16 13.82 -32.25
N GLU A 384 20.32 14.17 -30.97
CA GLU A 384 19.27 14.04 -29.94
C GLU A 384 17.95 14.75 -30.29
N GLY A 385 18.03 16.01 -30.74
CA GLY A 385 16.84 16.75 -31.19
C GLY A 385 16.09 16.10 -32.36
N GLN A 386 16.78 15.48 -33.32
CA GLN A 386 16.15 14.73 -34.40
C GLN A 386 15.49 13.46 -33.87
N TRP A 387 16.16 12.75 -32.96
CA TRP A 387 15.59 11.59 -32.28
C TRP A 387 14.33 11.94 -31.48
N ARG A 388 14.29 13.10 -30.82
CA ARG A 388 13.08 13.58 -30.13
C ARG A 388 11.90 13.70 -31.10
N GLU A 389 12.07 14.34 -32.26
CA GLU A 389 10.98 14.47 -33.24
C GLU A 389 10.55 13.10 -33.77
N ARG A 390 11.49 12.18 -34.04
CA ARG A 390 11.16 10.80 -34.44
C ARG A 390 10.37 10.07 -33.36
N TRP A 391 10.74 10.20 -32.09
CA TRP A 391 9.98 9.61 -30.98
C TRP A 391 8.57 10.16 -30.88
N LEU A 392 8.39 11.48 -31.01
CA LEU A 392 7.07 12.11 -31.00
C LEU A 392 6.20 11.62 -32.15
N ASP A 393 6.77 11.51 -33.36
CA ASP A 393 6.06 10.99 -34.53
C ASP A 393 5.70 9.50 -34.35
N MET A 394 6.61 8.67 -33.84
CA MET A 394 6.33 7.26 -33.56
C MET A 394 5.25 7.08 -32.48
N ILE A 395 5.21 7.95 -31.47
CA ILE A 395 4.11 7.98 -30.50
C ILE A 395 2.79 8.30 -31.20
N ALA A 396 2.75 9.31 -32.06
CA ALA A 396 1.54 9.65 -32.83
C ALA A 396 1.09 8.49 -33.73
N TRP A 397 2.00 7.86 -34.45
CA TRP A 397 1.68 6.72 -35.33
C TRP A 397 1.20 5.52 -34.52
N GLY A 398 1.83 5.25 -33.36
CA GLY A 398 1.45 4.16 -32.46
C GLY A 398 0.06 4.31 -31.86
N VAL A 399 -0.43 5.54 -31.66
CA VAL A 399 -1.81 5.79 -31.21
C VAL A 399 -2.80 5.95 -32.36
N GLY A 400 -2.34 5.91 -33.62
CA GLY A 400 -3.17 6.04 -34.83
C GLY A 400 -3.40 7.47 -35.32
N PHE A 401 -2.68 8.45 -34.78
CA PHE A 401 -2.79 9.84 -35.19
C PHE A 401 -1.85 10.14 -36.38
N GLN A 402 -2.44 10.43 -37.54
CA GLN A 402 -1.74 10.73 -38.80
C GLN A 402 -0.53 9.80 -39.06
N PRO A 403 -0.74 8.46 -39.16
CA PRO A 403 0.37 7.51 -39.28
C PRO A 403 1.29 7.81 -40.48
N GLN A 404 2.60 7.61 -40.30
CA GLN A 404 3.68 7.87 -41.28
C GLN A 404 3.83 9.33 -41.74
N LYS A 405 3.11 10.28 -41.15
CA LYS A 405 3.29 11.70 -41.44
C LYS A 405 4.35 12.30 -40.51
N GLU A 406 5.32 13.00 -41.09
CA GLU A 406 6.30 13.76 -40.31
C GLU A 406 5.63 14.94 -39.59
N GLY A 407 6.04 15.19 -38.34
CA GLY A 407 5.47 16.22 -37.48
C GLY A 407 4.12 15.85 -36.85
N ALA A 408 3.64 14.62 -37.04
CA ALA A 408 2.42 14.10 -36.41
C ALA A 408 2.48 14.18 -34.88
N GLY A 409 3.66 14.02 -34.28
CA GLY A 409 3.85 14.08 -32.84
C GLY A 409 3.48 15.42 -32.20
N ARG A 410 3.89 16.52 -32.84
CA ARG A 410 3.54 17.88 -32.38
C ARG A 410 2.06 18.17 -32.59
N ALA A 411 1.55 17.83 -33.78
CA ALA A 411 0.14 18.01 -34.13
C ALA A 411 -0.80 17.20 -33.23
N LEU A 412 -0.36 16.03 -32.72
CA LEU A 412 -1.14 15.24 -31.76
C LEU A 412 -1.40 16.03 -30.48
N THR A 413 -0.37 16.69 -29.95
CA THR A 413 -0.49 17.46 -28.70
C THR A 413 -1.47 18.61 -28.88
N GLU A 414 -1.35 19.36 -29.99
CA GLU A 414 -2.26 20.47 -30.34
C GLU A 414 -3.71 19.99 -30.46
N TYR A 415 -3.94 18.86 -31.15
CA TYR A 415 -5.26 18.25 -31.30
C TYR A 415 -5.87 17.88 -29.95
N LEU A 416 -5.09 17.30 -29.03
CA LEU A 416 -5.60 16.91 -27.71
C LEU A 416 -5.97 18.12 -26.86
N VAL A 417 -5.22 19.24 -26.95
CA VAL A 417 -5.62 20.51 -26.32
C VAL A 417 -6.94 21.01 -26.89
N GLU A 418 -7.05 21.09 -28.22
CA GLU A 418 -8.24 21.61 -28.91
C GLU A 418 -9.50 20.81 -28.56
N LYS A 419 -9.38 19.49 -28.50
CA LYS A 419 -10.49 18.59 -28.16
C LYS A 419 -10.70 18.38 -26.65
N GLN A 420 -9.91 19.03 -25.80
CA GLN A 420 -9.89 18.87 -24.34
C GLN A 420 -9.80 17.40 -23.90
N LYS A 421 -9.04 16.60 -24.64
CA LYS A 421 -8.78 15.19 -24.32
C LYS A 421 -7.41 15.03 -23.68
N ARG A 422 -7.26 13.99 -22.87
CA ARG A 422 -5.97 13.63 -22.25
C ARG A 422 -5.62 12.20 -22.61
N LEU A 423 -4.34 11.98 -22.89
CA LEU A 423 -3.78 10.72 -23.33
C LEU A 423 -2.51 10.41 -22.55
N LEU A 424 -2.41 9.19 -22.04
CA LEU A 424 -1.21 8.65 -21.41
C LEU A 424 -0.65 7.55 -22.29
N VAL A 425 0.58 7.76 -22.78
CA VAL A 425 1.30 6.77 -23.58
C VAL A 425 2.21 5.94 -22.68
N ILE A 426 2.26 4.63 -22.93
CA ILE A 426 3.10 3.71 -22.14
C ILE A 426 4.08 2.98 -23.05
N ILE A 427 5.34 2.90 -22.60
CA ILE A 427 6.45 2.24 -23.28
C ILE A 427 7.08 1.22 -22.33
N ASP A 428 7.13 -0.04 -22.76
CA ASP A 428 7.87 -1.14 -22.12
C ASP A 428 8.68 -1.92 -23.18
N GLY A 429 9.64 -2.75 -22.73
CA GLY A 429 10.41 -3.63 -23.61
C GLY A 429 11.51 -2.92 -24.41
N LEU A 430 12.12 -1.87 -23.87
CA LEU A 430 13.23 -1.17 -24.52
C LEU A 430 14.48 -2.06 -24.65
N GLU A 431 14.67 -3.01 -23.73
CA GLU A 431 15.75 -4.01 -23.78
C GLU A 431 15.67 -4.94 -25.01
N ASP A 432 14.47 -5.15 -25.54
CA ASP A 432 14.24 -5.98 -26.71
C ASP A 432 14.58 -5.25 -28.02
N LEU A 433 14.60 -3.92 -27.96
CA LEU A 433 14.88 -2.99 -29.06
C LEU A 433 16.36 -2.63 -29.12
N PHE A 434 16.91 -2.22 -27.98
CA PHE A 434 18.28 -1.76 -27.88
C PHE A 434 19.12 -2.84 -27.21
N GLN A 435 19.60 -3.82 -27.99
CA GLN A 435 20.42 -4.93 -27.45
C GLN A 435 21.89 -4.54 -27.26
N ASN A 436 22.39 -3.59 -28.06
CA ASN A 436 23.79 -3.17 -28.07
C ASN A 436 24.00 -1.82 -27.37
N PHE A 437 23.07 -1.43 -26.49
CA PHE A 437 23.08 -0.14 -25.79
C PHE A 437 24.35 0.16 -24.99
N ALA A 438 25.15 -0.87 -24.65
CA ALA A 438 26.42 -0.70 -23.95
C ALA A 438 27.55 -0.18 -24.87
N SER A 439 27.50 -0.48 -26.17
CA SER A 439 28.60 -0.22 -27.11
C SER A 439 28.21 0.67 -28.31
N ASP A 440 26.92 0.75 -28.64
CA ASP A 440 26.41 1.48 -29.81
C ASP A 440 25.96 2.91 -29.41
N GLU A 441 26.67 3.93 -29.91
CA GLU A 441 26.37 5.33 -29.59
C GLU A 441 25.06 5.83 -30.19
N THR A 442 24.61 5.29 -31.33
CA THR A 442 23.33 5.67 -31.94
C THR A 442 22.18 5.20 -31.07
N GLN A 443 22.26 3.96 -30.55
CA GLN A 443 21.28 3.43 -29.60
C GLN A 443 21.26 4.21 -28.29
N GLN A 444 22.44 4.58 -27.77
CA GLN A 444 22.56 5.43 -26.58
C GLN A 444 21.92 6.81 -26.79
N THR A 445 22.11 7.41 -27.97
CA THR A 445 21.54 8.71 -28.33
C THR A 445 20.02 8.65 -28.45
N SER A 446 19.50 7.61 -29.09
CA SER A 446 18.04 7.36 -29.18
C SER A 446 17.40 7.19 -27.81
N LEU A 447 18.01 6.37 -26.94
CA LEU A 447 17.56 6.16 -25.57
C LEU A 447 17.60 7.46 -24.76
N ARG A 448 18.69 8.23 -24.86
CA ARG A 448 18.81 9.51 -24.15
C ARG A 448 17.72 10.50 -24.56
N ALA A 449 17.44 10.61 -25.87
CA ALA A 449 16.37 11.45 -26.38
C ALA A 449 14.98 11.02 -25.83
N LEU A 450 14.69 9.71 -25.79
CA LEU A 450 13.45 9.22 -25.22
C LEU A 450 13.33 9.49 -23.71
N LEU A 451 14.43 9.36 -22.97
CA LEU A 451 14.44 9.42 -21.52
C LEU A 451 14.54 10.85 -20.97
N GLN A 452 15.12 11.80 -21.72
CA GLN A 452 15.33 13.19 -21.28
C GLN A 452 14.55 14.18 -22.15
N GLU A 453 14.86 14.24 -23.45
CA GLU A 453 14.33 15.26 -24.36
C GLU A 453 12.80 15.19 -24.57
N VAL A 454 12.25 13.98 -24.70
CA VAL A 454 10.80 13.78 -24.87
C VAL A 454 10.03 14.19 -23.60
N PRO A 455 10.36 13.68 -22.39
CA PRO A 455 9.73 14.14 -21.15
C PRO A 455 9.86 15.65 -20.91
N GLU A 456 11.02 16.24 -21.20
CA GLU A 456 11.24 17.67 -21.06
C GLU A 456 10.31 18.48 -21.99
N TRP A 457 10.25 18.10 -23.27
CA TRP A 457 9.38 18.74 -24.24
C TRP A 457 7.90 18.61 -23.89
N LEU A 458 7.44 17.42 -23.45
CA LEU A 458 6.06 17.20 -23.01
C LEU A 458 5.72 18.03 -21.77
N GLY A 459 6.68 18.18 -20.84
CA GLY A 459 6.51 18.94 -19.61
C GLY A 459 6.29 20.44 -19.83
N GLN A 460 6.73 20.96 -20.98
CA GLN A 460 6.59 22.36 -21.41
C GLN A 460 5.26 22.64 -22.13
N GLN A 461 4.47 21.62 -22.47
CA GLN A 461 3.23 21.80 -23.22
C GLN A 461 2.09 22.40 -22.36
N PRO A 462 1.35 23.41 -22.85
CA PRO A 462 0.21 23.99 -22.14
C PRO A 462 -0.85 22.94 -21.82
N GLY A 463 -1.28 22.87 -20.56
CA GLY A 463 -2.33 21.95 -20.11
C GLY A 463 -1.94 20.47 -20.05
N ARG A 464 -0.72 20.09 -20.49
CA ARG A 464 -0.17 18.73 -20.47
C ARG A 464 -1.17 17.65 -20.90
N PRO A 465 -1.71 17.74 -22.14
CA PRO A 465 -2.72 16.81 -22.61
C PRO A 465 -2.14 15.42 -22.94
N LEU A 466 -0.83 15.34 -23.18
CA LEU A 466 -0.11 14.11 -23.50
C LEU A 466 0.91 13.82 -22.39
N GLY A 467 0.75 12.68 -21.75
CA GLY A 467 1.70 12.13 -20.79
C GLY A 467 2.40 10.89 -21.33
N ILE A 468 3.48 10.50 -20.64
CA ILE A 468 4.29 9.34 -21.00
C ILE A 468 4.77 8.61 -19.74
N LEU A 469 4.66 7.27 -19.76
CA LEU A 469 5.27 6.37 -18.79
C LEU A 469 6.27 5.46 -19.51
N ILE A 470 7.54 5.57 -19.14
CA ILE A 470 8.63 4.80 -19.77
C ILE A 470 9.20 3.82 -18.75
N PHE A 471 9.02 2.51 -18.97
CA PHE A 471 9.67 1.48 -18.20
C PHE A 471 11.06 1.20 -18.78
N VAL A 472 12.10 1.34 -17.95
CA VAL A 472 13.48 1.18 -18.41
C VAL A 472 14.34 0.47 -17.37
N ARG A 473 15.30 -0.32 -17.84
CA ARG A 473 16.28 -0.95 -16.95
C ARG A 473 17.31 0.07 -16.46
N ARG A 474 17.74 -0.06 -15.20
CA ARG A 474 18.74 0.83 -14.59
C ARG A 474 20.07 0.88 -15.37
N ASP A 475 20.54 -0.25 -15.88
CA ASP A 475 21.78 -0.33 -16.65
C ASP A 475 21.69 0.37 -18.01
N MET A 476 20.53 0.33 -18.68
CA MET A 476 20.28 1.09 -19.90
C MET A 476 20.32 2.61 -19.65
N VAL A 477 19.76 3.07 -18.53
CA VAL A 477 19.85 4.49 -18.13
C VAL A 477 21.30 4.91 -17.92
N LEU A 478 22.08 4.10 -17.18
CA LEU A 478 23.50 4.38 -16.91
C LEU A 478 24.37 4.36 -18.18
N ALA A 479 24.04 3.50 -19.14
CA ALA A 479 24.76 3.43 -20.42
C ALA A 479 24.41 4.60 -21.35
N ALA A 480 23.13 4.98 -21.44
CA ALA A 480 22.67 6.06 -22.32
C ALA A 480 23.06 7.45 -21.79
N ILE A 481 23.11 7.63 -20.47
CA ILE A 481 23.28 8.94 -19.82
C ILE A 481 24.60 8.96 -19.06
N ARG A 482 25.68 9.33 -19.75
CA ARG A 482 27.04 9.33 -19.16
C ARG A 482 27.24 10.46 -18.13
N GLN A 483 26.56 11.60 -18.31
CA GLN A 483 26.62 12.75 -17.42
C GLN A 483 25.28 12.93 -16.70
N ASN A 484 25.29 13.17 -15.38
CA ASN A 484 24.09 13.41 -14.55
C ASN A 484 23.08 12.24 -14.41
N ALA A 485 23.45 11.00 -14.75
CA ALA A 485 22.56 9.84 -14.55
C ALA A 485 22.05 9.71 -13.10
N ALA A 486 22.89 10.00 -12.11
CA ALA A 486 22.48 9.97 -10.69
C ALA A 486 21.35 10.97 -10.39
N GLN A 487 21.41 12.18 -10.95
CA GLN A 487 20.37 13.19 -10.78
C GLN A 487 19.06 12.77 -11.47
N MET A 488 19.14 12.17 -12.65
CA MET A 488 17.96 11.65 -13.33
C MET A 488 17.32 10.49 -12.56
N ILE A 489 18.13 9.53 -12.10
CA ILE A 489 17.63 8.41 -11.28
C ILE A 489 16.99 8.94 -10.00
N ALA A 490 17.60 9.92 -9.33
CA ALA A 490 17.06 10.55 -8.13
C ALA A 490 15.70 11.23 -8.37
N ARG A 491 15.50 11.86 -9.54
CA ARG A 491 14.23 12.51 -9.91
C ARG A 491 13.05 11.52 -9.94
N TYR A 492 13.29 10.28 -10.35
CA TYR A 492 12.25 9.25 -10.49
C TYR A 492 12.35 8.12 -9.45
N GLU A 493 13.20 8.30 -8.45
CA GLU A 493 13.45 7.35 -7.38
C GLU A 493 12.17 6.92 -6.63
N PRO A 494 11.19 7.81 -6.33
CA PRO A 494 9.95 7.41 -5.66
C PRO A 494 9.12 6.38 -6.43
N TYR A 495 9.29 6.31 -7.75
CA TYR A 495 8.58 5.41 -8.66
C TYR A 495 9.45 4.21 -9.09
N ALA A 496 10.69 4.13 -8.60
CA ALA A 496 11.60 3.08 -9.00
C ALA A 496 11.11 1.71 -8.52
N LEU A 497 11.04 0.74 -9.43
CA LEU A 497 10.68 -0.64 -9.09
C LEU A 497 11.88 -1.32 -8.44
N LYS A 498 11.90 -1.31 -7.11
CA LYS A 498 12.94 -1.92 -6.29
C LYS A 498 12.37 -3.09 -5.52
N TRP A 499 13.11 -4.19 -5.51
CA TRP A 499 12.84 -5.33 -4.63
C TRP A 499 13.96 -5.44 -3.62
N ASN A 500 13.91 -4.55 -2.64
CA ASN A 500 14.71 -4.68 -1.44
C ASN A 500 14.01 -5.64 -0.47
N ARG A 501 14.63 -5.88 0.70
CA ARG A 501 14.07 -6.81 1.70
C ARG A 501 12.70 -6.37 2.20
N GLU A 502 12.49 -5.08 2.39
CA GLU A 502 11.23 -4.53 2.88
C GLU A 502 10.11 -4.71 1.86
N GLU A 503 10.33 -4.32 0.60
CA GLU A 503 9.36 -4.50 -0.48
C GLU A 503 9.01 -5.97 -0.71
N ALA A 504 9.99 -6.88 -0.58
CA ALA A 504 9.74 -8.31 -0.63
C ALA A 504 8.82 -8.76 0.52
N LEU A 505 9.08 -8.34 1.77
CA LEU A 505 8.22 -8.69 2.90
C LEU A 505 6.84 -8.04 2.81
N ARG A 506 6.74 -6.79 2.33
CA ARG A 506 5.46 -6.11 2.05
C ARG A 506 4.64 -6.89 1.03
N LEU A 507 5.26 -7.35 -0.06
CA LEU A 507 4.59 -8.22 -1.03
C LEU A 507 4.07 -9.51 -0.39
N VAL A 508 4.88 -10.19 0.44
CA VAL A 508 4.41 -11.38 1.15
C VAL A 508 3.20 -11.08 2.03
N ALA A 509 3.24 -9.96 2.78
CA ALA A 509 2.13 -9.56 3.64
C ALA A 509 0.86 -9.24 2.84
N SER A 510 0.99 -8.52 1.72
CA SER A 510 -0.14 -8.22 0.83
C SER A 510 -0.73 -9.49 0.21
N VAL A 511 0.10 -10.43 -0.26
CA VAL A 511 -0.36 -11.72 -0.82
C VAL A 511 -1.04 -12.59 0.26
N THR A 512 -0.52 -12.56 1.48
CA THR A 512 -1.13 -13.26 2.63
C THR A 512 -2.51 -12.69 2.92
N ASN A 513 -2.64 -11.36 2.92
CA ASN A 513 -3.92 -10.70 3.12
C ASN A 513 -4.91 -10.96 1.98
N LEU A 514 -4.47 -10.91 0.72
CA LEU A 514 -5.29 -11.29 -0.45
C LEU A 514 -5.82 -12.72 -0.34
N SER A 515 -5.07 -13.60 0.31
CA SER A 515 -5.46 -14.99 0.57
C SER A 515 -6.43 -15.15 1.76
N LYS A 516 -6.98 -14.04 2.28
CA LYS A 516 -7.87 -13.98 3.45
C LYS A 516 -7.26 -14.59 4.73
N ILE A 517 -5.94 -14.59 4.82
CA ILE A 517 -5.21 -15.00 6.03
C ILE A 517 -5.04 -13.77 6.90
N GLN A 518 -5.57 -13.81 8.12
CA GLN A 518 -5.44 -12.70 9.06
C GLN A 518 -3.97 -12.45 9.42
N ILE A 519 -3.54 -11.23 9.13
CA ILE A 519 -2.30 -10.63 9.59
C ILE A 519 -2.62 -9.64 10.72
N SER A 520 -1.69 -9.43 11.64
CA SER A 520 -1.88 -8.59 12.84
C SER A 520 -1.94 -7.07 12.55
N THR A 521 -2.09 -6.66 11.30
CA THR A 521 -2.03 -5.26 10.85
C THR A 521 -2.85 -5.06 9.57
N SER A 522 -3.40 -3.86 9.36
CA SER A 522 -4.13 -3.49 8.13
C SER A 522 -3.16 -3.24 6.95
N ILE A 523 -3.64 -3.45 5.71
CA ILE A 523 -2.82 -3.29 4.49
C ILE A 523 -2.23 -1.89 4.37
N GLU A 524 -2.97 -0.86 4.77
CA GLU A 524 -2.56 0.54 4.71
C GLU A 524 -1.32 0.82 5.55
N LYS A 525 -1.24 0.21 6.74
CA LYS A 525 -0.11 0.37 7.65
C LYS A 525 1.13 -0.41 7.23
N LEU A 526 1.00 -1.47 6.40
CA LEU A 526 2.13 -2.30 5.96
C LEU A 526 3.26 -1.51 5.28
N GLN A 527 2.91 -0.36 4.69
CA GLN A 527 3.86 0.45 3.92
C GLN A 527 4.82 1.23 4.82
N ASP A 528 4.37 1.64 6.01
CA ASP A 528 5.19 2.38 6.97
C ASP A 528 6.04 1.45 7.87
N LEU A 529 5.76 0.15 7.83
CA LEU A 529 6.48 -0.83 8.63
C LEU A 529 7.89 -1.04 8.09
N ARG A 530 8.85 -1.13 9.01
CA ARG A 530 10.24 -1.50 8.74
C ARG A 530 10.40 -3.03 8.70
N GLU A 531 11.55 -3.51 8.22
CA GLU A 531 11.86 -4.96 8.11
C GLU A 531 11.53 -5.76 9.39
N GLU A 532 11.81 -5.20 10.56
CA GLU A 532 11.59 -5.84 11.87
C GLU A 532 10.10 -6.02 12.19
N GLU A 533 9.29 -5.00 11.92
CA GLU A 533 7.85 -5.01 12.12
C GLU A 533 7.17 -5.92 11.09
N LEU A 534 7.59 -5.86 9.83
CA LEU A 534 7.12 -6.76 8.76
C LEU A 534 7.43 -8.23 9.09
N THR A 535 8.60 -8.52 9.66
CA THR A 535 8.95 -9.87 10.10
C THR A 535 8.00 -10.37 11.19
N GLN A 536 7.57 -9.49 12.09
CA GLN A 536 6.64 -9.82 13.17
C GLN A 536 5.22 -10.07 12.65
N VAL A 537 4.76 -9.26 11.69
CA VAL A 537 3.45 -9.45 11.02
C VAL A 537 3.37 -10.80 10.32
N LEU A 538 4.48 -11.27 9.74
CA LEU A 538 4.54 -12.52 8.97
C LEU A 538 4.78 -13.79 9.81
N VAL A 539 4.79 -13.69 11.14
CA VAL A 539 4.97 -14.85 12.02
C VAL A 539 3.83 -15.86 11.85
N THR A 540 2.59 -15.41 11.64
CA THR A 540 1.44 -16.30 11.39
C THR A 540 1.59 -17.08 10.08
N LEU A 541 2.33 -16.55 9.10
CA LEU A 541 2.56 -17.21 7.83
C LEU A 541 3.58 -18.35 7.95
N TRP A 542 4.79 -18.10 8.44
CA TRP A 542 5.91 -19.06 8.39
C TRP A 542 6.63 -19.28 9.73
N GLY A 543 6.11 -18.73 10.81
CA GLY A 543 6.69 -18.77 12.17
C GLY A 543 7.94 -17.91 12.34
N LYS A 544 8.42 -17.76 13.59
CA LYS A 544 9.62 -16.96 13.88
C LYS A 544 10.89 -17.59 13.30
N LYS A 545 10.98 -18.91 13.33
CA LYS A 545 12.12 -19.72 12.87
C LYS A 545 11.68 -20.90 12.01
N LEU A 546 12.59 -21.44 11.21
CA LEU A 546 12.39 -22.66 10.41
C LEU A 546 12.42 -23.96 11.26
N GLY A 547 11.75 -23.91 12.40
CA GLY A 547 11.63 -24.93 13.42
C GLY A 547 10.77 -24.37 14.56
N SER A 548 10.91 -24.95 15.76
CA SER A 548 10.27 -24.37 16.95
C SER A 548 10.91 -23.03 17.30
N ASP A 549 10.22 -22.19 18.07
CA ASP A 549 10.76 -20.92 18.58
C ASP A 549 12.08 -21.12 19.36
N SER A 550 12.22 -22.27 20.04
CA SER A 550 13.42 -22.69 20.79
C SER A 550 14.54 -23.30 19.93
N SER A 551 14.30 -23.56 18.64
CA SER A 551 15.29 -24.21 17.77
C SER A 551 16.50 -23.30 17.46
N LYS A 552 17.63 -23.91 17.11
CA LYS A 552 18.83 -23.22 16.59
C LYS A 552 18.75 -22.88 15.10
N GLU A 553 17.57 -23.07 14.49
CA GLU A 553 17.33 -22.76 13.09
C GLU A 553 17.29 -21.24 12.84
N ALA A 554 17.50 -20.85 11.59
CA ALA A 554 17.43 -19.46 11.17
C ALA A 554 16.00 -18.90 11.31
N ALA A 555 15.90 -17.57 11.47
CA ALA A 555 14.63 -16.87 11.43
C ALA A 555 13.98 -17.02 10.03
N SER A 556 12.70 -17.37 9.96
CA SER A 556 12.03 -17.77 8.72
C SER A 556 12.08 -16.69 7.64
N ALA A 557 11.64 -15.47 7.96
CA ALA A 557 11.66 -14.34 7.02
C ALA A 557 13.07 -14.05 6.48
N ARG A 558 14.06 -13.97 7.38
CA ARG A 558 15.46 -13.72 7.00
C ARG A 558 16.04 -14.82 6.13
N PHE A 559 15.70 -16.08 6.40
CA PHE A 559 16.14 -17.20 5.57
C PHE A 559 15.55 -17.11 4.16
N VAL A 560 14.23 -16.92 4.04
CA VAL A 560 13.55 -16.85 2.73
C VAL A 560 14.15 -15.73 1.88
N ILE A 561 14.28 -14.54 2.47
CA ILE A 561 14.90 -13.39 1.82
C ILE A 561 16.33 -13.69 1.39
N ALA A 562 17.17 -14.25 2.27
CA ALA A 562 18.56 -14.58 1.95
C ALA A 562 18.69 -15.71 0.90
N ALA A 563 17.77 -16.68 0.91
CA ALA A 563 17.80 -17.82 -0.01
C ALA A 563 17.41 -17.41 -1.43
N LEU A 564 16.49 -16.46 -1.60
CA LEU A 564 16.03 -15.97 -2.90
C LEU A 564 16.84 -14.78 -3.44
N SER A 565 17.63 -14.11 -2.60
CA SER A 565 18.45 -12.97 -3.00
C SER A 565 19.69 -13.39 -3.79
N ASP A 566 20.10 -12.57 -4.75
CA ASP A 566 21.46 -12.61 -5.29
C ASP A 566 22.47 -11.92 -4.35
N PHE A 567 23.75 -11.92 -4.70
CA PHE A 567 24.77 -11.23 -3.88
C PHE A 567 24.77 -9.71 -4.01
N ARG A 568 23.97 -9.15 -4.92
CA ARG A 568 23.68 -7.70 -4.98
C ARG A 568 22.46 -7.32 -4.13
N GLY A 569 21.88 -8.28 -3.41
CA GLY A 569 20.71 -8.10 -2.55
C GLY A 569 19.41 -7.86 -3.33
N GLN A 570 19.38 -8.20 -4.62
CA GLN A 570 18.17 -8.10 -5.43
C GLN A 570 17.35 -9.37 -5.29
N ILE A 571 16.04 -9.19 -5.15
CA ILE A 571 15.05 -10.26 -5.08
C ILE A 571 14.13 -10.10 -6.28
N GLN A 572 13.67 -11.19 -6.87
CA GLN A 572 12.63 -11.13 -7.90
C GLN A 572 11.29 -11.47 -7.25
N SER A 573 10.28 -10.62 -7.44
CA SER A 573 8.94 -10.86 -6.89
C SER A 573 8.33 -12.16 -7.36
N ARG A 574 8.58 -12.54 -8.62
CA ARG A 574 8.12 -13.80 -9.20
C ARG A 574 8.65 -15.01 -8.42
N ASP A 575 9.94 -15.02 -8.07
CA ASP A 575 10.55 -16.10 -7.27
C ASP A 575 9.93 -16.18 -5.88
N LEU A 576 9.62 -15.04 -5.28
CA LEU A 576 9.01 -14.97 -3.96
C LEU A 576 7.58 -15.53 -3.98
N VAL A 577 6.76 -15.11 -4.94
CA VAL A 577 5.39 -15.61 -5.11
C VAL A 577 5.39 -17.10 -5.48
N ARG A 578 6.35 -17.55 -6.31
CA ARG A 578 6.55 -18.97 -6.65
C ARG A 578 6.91 -19.80 -5.42
N LEU A 579 7.80 -19.30 -4.56
CA LEU A 579 8.12 -19.96 -3.30
C LEU A 579 6.89 -20.07 -2.40
N LEU A 580 6.07 -19.02 -2.28
CA LEU A 580 4.82 -19.08 -1.52
C LEU A 580 3.85 -20.12 -2.09
N HIS A 581 3.72 -20.19 -3.42
CA HIS A 581 2.87 -21.19 -4.09
C HIS A 581 3.30 -22.62 -3.79
N LEU A 582 4.57 -22.93 -4.01
CA LEU A 582 5.11 -24.27 -3.81
C LEU A 582 5.12 -24.66 -2.34
N ALA A 583 5.50 -23.74 -1.45
CA ALA A 583 5.46 -23.98 -0.01
C ALA A 583 4.02 -24.19 0.49
N ALA A 584 3.05 -23.43 -0.01
CA ALA A 584 1.64 -23.62 0.36
C ALA A 584 1.12 -24.98 -0.13
N LYS A 585 1.42 -25.36 -1.37
CA LYS A 585 1.07 -26.66 -1.97
C LYS A 585 1.57 -27.82 -1.12
N GLU A 586 2.84 -27.80 -0.72
CA GLU A 586 3.45 -28.85 0.11
C GLU A 586 2.98 -28.81 1.58
N SER A 587 2.42 -27.69 2.04
CA SER A 587 1.90 -27.55 3.41
C SER A 587 0.46 -28.04 3.57
N VAL A 588 -0.33 -28.18 2.48
CA VAL A 588 -1.79 -28.45 2.54
C VAL A 588 -2.16 -29.63 3.44
N ASN A 589 -1.40 -30.72 3.38
CA ASN A 589 -1.68 -31.97 4.09
C ASN A 589 -0.82 -32.18 5.35
N ASP A 590 -0.14 -31.14 5.86
CA ASP A 590 0.69 -31.25 7.07
C ASP A 590 -0.13 -30.98 8.35
N ASP A 591 -0.25 -31.98 9.22
CA ASP A 591 -1.01 -31.85 10.47
C ASP A 591 -0.12 -31.56 11.69
N ARG A 592 1.19 -31.35 11.51
CA ARG A 592 2.17 -31.21 12.60
C ARG A 592 2.31 -29.77 13.07
N TRP A 593 2.24 -28.83 12.13
CA TRP A 593 2.38 -27.40 12.41
C TRP A 593 1.00 -26.73 12.36
N LEU A 594 0.50 -26.30 13.52
CA LEU A 594 -0.81 -25.64 13.67
C LEU A 594 -0.70 -24.13 13.94
N ASP A 595 0.50 -23.66 14.30
CA ASP A 595 0.81 -22.26 14.62
C ASP A 595 1.10 -21.40 13.37
N ARG A 596 1.20 -22.01 12.19
CA ARG A 596 1.61 -21.35 10.95
C ARG A 596 1.01 -21.98 9.69
N ILE A 597 0.90 -21.16 8.64
CA ILE A 597 0.39 -21.58 7.33
C ILE A 597 1.43 -22.40 6.56
N LEU A 598 2.67 -21.92 6.46
CA LEU A 598 3.76 -22.54 5.70
C LEU A 598 4.68 -23.32 6.63
N VAL A 599 4.89 -24.60 6.32
CA VAL A 599 5.73 -25.47 7.16
C VAL A 599 7.22 -25.38 6.77
N PRO A 600 8.16 -25.46 7.72
CA PRO A 600 9.59 -25.28 7.42
C PRO A 600 10.14 -26.22 6.35
N LYS A 601 9.68 -27.48 6.32
CA LYS A 601 10.10 -28.47 5.31
C LYS A 601 9.64 -28.06 3.91
N ALA A 602 8.42 -27.54 3.79
CA ALA A 602 7.85 -27.07 2.52
C ALA A 602 8.60 -25.84 1.98
N ILE A 603 8.94 -24.89 2.86
CA ILE A 603 9.75 -23.71 2.48
C ILE A 603 11.11 -24.14 1.90
N LYS A 604 11.80 -25.09 2.55
CA LYS A 604 13.09 -25.60 2.06
C LYS A 604 12.93 -26.40 0.76
N ALA A 605 11.87 -27.20 0.64
CA ALA A 605 11.59 -28.03 -0.53
C ALA A 605 11.16 -27.23 -1.77
N ALA A 606 10.65 -26.00 -1.61
CA ALA A 606 10.28 -25.12 -2.71
C ALA A 606 11.50 -24.51 -3.44
N LEU A 607 12.65 -24.41 -2.77
CA LEU A 607 13.83 -23.69 -3.30
C LEU A 607 14.40 -24.28 -4.60
N PRO A 608 14.56 -25.62 -4.76
CA PRO A 608 15.13 -26.18 -5.99
C PRO A 608 14.32 -25.84 -7.24
N GLU A 609 12.98 -25.95 -7.17
CA GLU A 609 12.11 -25.62 -8.30
C GLU A 609 12.13 -24.11 -8.60
N CYS A 610 12.08 -23.25 -7.58
CA CYS A 610 12.25 -21.80 -7.77
C CYS A 610 13.58 -21.45 -8.45
N SER A 611 14.64 -22.14 -8.06
CA SER A 611 15.99 -21.93 -8.59
C SER A 611 16.07 -22.34 -10.07
N THR A 612 15.54 -23.51 -10.43
CA THR A 612 15.52 -23.98 -11.82
C THR A 612 14.77 -23.03 -12.74
N GLU A 613 13.59 -22.58 -12.33
CA GLU A 613 12.78 -21.62 -13.09
C GLU A 613 13.49 -20.27 -13.26
N LYS A 614 14.13 -19.75 -12.20
CA LYS A 614 14.92 -18.52 -12.28
C LYS A 614 16.05 -18.63 -13.30
N ILE A 615 16.77 -19.76 -13.34
CA ILE A 615 17.83 -19.97 -14.33
C ILE A 615 17.23 -19.96 -15.74
N ALA A 616 16.14 -20.69 -15.99
CA ALA A 616 15.48 -20.72 -17.30
C ALA A 616 15.05 -19.31 -17.77
N GLU A 617 14.48 -18.50 -16.88
CA GLU A 617 14.10 -17.11 -17.17
C GLU A 617 15.31 -16.23 -17.52
N ILE A 618 16.39 -16.35 -16.75
CA ILE A 618 17.62 -15.60 -17.03
C ILE A 618 18.21 -15.99 -18.40
N GLU A 619 18.15 -17.28 -18.77
CA GLU A 619 18.64 -17.79 -20.04
C GLU A 619 17.84 -17.29 -21.26
N LEU A 620 16.53 -17.08 -21.11
CA LEU A 620 15.70 -16.47 -22.15
C LEU A 620 16.02 -14.99 -22.35
N GLU A 621 16.35 -14.28 -21.26
CA GLU A 621 16.47 -12.82 -21.24
C GLU A 621 17.93 -12.32 -21.36
N ASN A 622 18.95 -13.17 -21.19
CA ASN A 622 20.37 -12.80 -21.29
C ASN A 622 21.19 -13.91 -21.95
N THR A 623 21.51 -13.71 -23.23
CA THR A 623 22.32 -14.63 -24.04
C THR A 623 23.73 -14.84 -23.47
N ALA A 624 24.38 -13.80 -22.96
CA ALA A 624 25.72 -13.92 -22.38
C ALA A 624 25.73 -14.82 -21.13
N LEU A 625 24.70 -14.73 -20.28
CA LEU A 625 24.57 -15.63 -19.13
C LEU A 625 24.15 -17.05 -19.54
N LYS A 626 23.33 -17.19 -20.60
CA LYS A 626 22.93 -18.49 -21.13
C LYS A 626 24.12 -19.35 -21.53
N ASP A 627 25.08 -18.76 -22.24
CA ASP A 627 26.28 -19.47 -22.68
C ASP A 627 27.12 -19.93 -21.47
N ILE A 628 27.29 -19.06 -20.48
CA ILE A 628 28.00 -19.36 -19.24
C ILE A 628 27.29 -20.45 -18.43
N PHE A 629 25.97 -20.37 -18.27
CA PHE A 629 25.18 -21.36 -17.51
C PHE A 629 25.16 -22.73 -18.19
N THR A 630 25.14 -22.75 -19.53
CA THR A 630 25.26 -23.99 -20.31
C THR A 630 26.62 -24.65 -20.06
N LYS A 631 27.70 -23.85 -20.07
CA LYS A 631 29.06 -24.32 -19.73
C LYS A 631 29.14 -24.86 -18.30
N LEU A 632 28.58 -24.14 -17.33
CA LEU A 632 28.55 -24.55 -15.91
C LEU A 632 27.76 -25.84 -15.68
N ARG A 633 26.61 -26.03 -16.36
CA ARG A 633 25.81 -27.27 -16.27
C ARG A 633 26.45 -28.45 -16.99
N GLY A 634 27.30 -28.21 -17.98
CA GLY A 634 28.07 -29.23 -18.69
C GLY A 634 29.22 -29.85 -17.88
N LEU A 635 29.56 -29.26 -16.73
CA LEU A 635 30.59 -29.77 -15.82
C LEU A 635 30.13 -31.01 -15.04
N GLY A 636 31.07 -31.89 -14.69
CA GLY A 636 30.77 -33.07 -13.87
C GLY A 636 30.22 -32.70 -12.48
N GLU A 637 29.45 -33.58 -11.85
CA GLU A 637 28.93 -33.36 -10.48
C GLU A 637 30.05 -33.10 -9.45
N GLU A 638 31.22 -33.70 -9.66
CA GLU A 638 32.39 -33.52 -8.80
C GLU A 638 33.01 -32.12 -8.90
N GLU A 639 32.86 -31.45 -10.04
CA GLU A 639 33.38 -30.11 -10.31
C GLU A 639 32.39 -29.02 -9.89
N ARG A 640 31.09 -29.32 -9.90
CA ARG A 640 30.00 -28.43 -9.49
C ARG A 640 29.91 -28.31 -7.97
N LYS A 641 30.95 -27.73 -7.37
CA LYS A 641 31.06 -27.55 -5.92
C LYS A 641 31.43 -26.12 -5.56
N ILE A 642 30.81 -25.57 -4.51
CA ILE A 642 31.21 -24.28 -3.93
C ILE A 642 31.98 -24.47 -2.61
N PRO A 643 32.97 -23.60 -2.30
CA PRO A 643 33.56 -22.61 -3.20
C PRO A 643 34.41 -23.25 -4.32
N PHE A 644 34.61 -22.49 -5.40
CA PHE A 644 35.45 -22.86 -6.54
C PHE A 644 36.41 -21.75 -6.93
N THR A 645 37.47 -22.08 -7.66
CA THR A 645 38.34 -21.10 -8.31
C THR A 645 38.01 -20.97 -9.80
N ARG A 646 38.45 -19.86 -10.42
CA ARG A 646 38.23 -19.62 -11.85
C ARG A 646 38.85 -20.73 -12.72
N GLU A 647 40.02 -21.22 -12.32
CA GLU A 647 40.76 -22.26 -13.02
C GLU A 647 40.03 -23.61 -12.97
N GLN A 648 39.36 -23.92 -11.85
CA GLN A 648 38.59 -25.16 -11.69
C GLN A 648 37.40 -25.25 -12.65
N LEU A 649 36.72 -24.13 -12.93
CA LEU A 649 35.57 -24.11 -13.84
C LEU A 649 35.93 -23.70 -15.29
N GLN A 650 37.23 -23.50 -15.57
CA GLN A 650 37.74 -23.08 -16.89
C GLN A 650 37.04 -21.84 -17.45
N LEU A 651 36.70 -20.89 -16.58
CA LEU A 651 36.06 -19.62 -16.98
C LEU A 651 37.10 -18.57 -17.35
N SER A 652 36.83 -17.84 -18.44
CA SER A 652 37.60 -16.66 -18.83
C SER A 652 37.37 -15.51 -17.85
N VAL A 653 38.28 -14.53 -17.86
CA VAL A 653 38.14 -13.33 -17.02
C VAL A 653 36.88 -12.54 -17.38
N GLY A 654 36.50 -12.51 -18.66
CA GLY A 654 35.27 -11.86 -19.12
C GLY A 654 34.00 -12.56 -18.60
N GLU A 655 33.94 -13.89 -18.68
CA GLU A 655 32.81 -14.66 -18.14
C GLU A 655 32.67 -14.48 -16.63
N MET A 656 33.77 -14.46 -15.88
CA MET A 656 33.74 -14.21 -14.43
C MET A 656 33.20 -12.83 -14.10
N LYS A 657 33.64 -11.81 -14.83
CA LYS A 657 33.15 -10.45 -14.64
C LYS A 657 31.64 -10.35 -14.88
N ILE A 658 31.12 -11.06 -15.90
CA ILE A 658 29.68 -11.11 -16.17
C ILE A 658 28.93 -11.76 -15.00
N LEU A 659 29.44 -12.85 -14.41
CA LEU A 659 28.83 -13.50 -13.25
C LEU A 659 28.81 -12.59 -12.00
N GLU A 660 29.91 -11.89 -11.73
CA GLU A 660 29.99 -10.89 -10.64
C GLU A 660 29.05 -9.71 -10.89
N ASP A 661 28.99 -9.23 -12.14
CA ASP A 661 28.15 -8.10 -12.54
C ASP A 661 26.66 -8.39 -12.41
N ASN A 662 26.28 -9.66 -12.49
CA ASN A 662 24.91 -10.13 -12.30
C ASN A 662 24.65 -10.71 -10.90
N GLY A 663 25.59 -10.59 -9.96
CA GLY A 663 25.42 -11.06 -8.57
C GLY A 663 25.32 -12.58 -8.43
N VAL A 664 25.70 -13.34 -9.46
CA VAL A 664 25.67 -14.81 -9.49
C VAL A 664 26.81 -15.38 -8.65
N VAL A 665 27.93 -14.65 -8.55
CA VAL A 665 29.09 -15.05 -7.74
C VAL A 665 29.65 -13.86 -6.97
N ILE A 666 30.36 -14.15 -5.90
CA ILE A 666 31.15 -13.16 -5.16
C ILE A 666 32.54 -13.73 -4.87
N ARG A 667 33.57 -12.90 -5.01
CA ARG A 667 34.96 -13.27 -4.75
C ARG A 667 35.34 -12.98 -3.29
N GLU A 668 35.87 -13.99 -2.61
CA GLU A 668 36.50 -13.84 -1.30
C GLU A 668 37.91 -14.45 -1.37
N LYS A 669 38.94 -13.60 -1.31
CA LYS A 669 40.34 -13.98 -1.58
C LYS A 669 40.48 -14.54 -3.01
N ASP A 670 40.74 -15.84 -3.16
CA ASP A 670 40.87 -16.53 -4.45
C ASP A 670 39.69 -17.49 -4.74
N ASP A 671 38.76 -17.61 -3.80
CA ASP A 671 37.60 -18.47 -3.90
C ASP A 671 36.34 -17.70 -4.29
N TYR A 672 35.50 -18.31 -5.11
CA TYR A 672 34.20 -17.81 -5.51
C TYR A 672 33.08 -18.59 -4.83
N TYR A 673 32.10 -17.85 -4.33
CA TYR A 673 30.88 -18.38 -3.75
C TYR A 673 29.69 -18.06 -4.66
N MET A 674 28.59 -18.79 -4.48
CA MET A 674 27.34 -18.63 -5.24
C MET A 674 26.15 -18.51 -4.27
N PRO A 675 25.14 -17.66 -4.53
CA PRO A 675 23.92 -17.60 -3.71
C PRO A 675 23.14 -18.91 -3.80
N GLU A 676 22.31 -19.18 -2.79
CA GLU A 676 21.53 -20.42 -2.71
C GLU A 676 20.64 -20.62 -3.95
N ILE A 677 19.98 -19.57 -4.43
CA ILE A 677 19.11 -19.59 -5.61
C ILE A 677 19.83 -19.96 -6.91
N PHE A 678 21.08 -19.53 -7.10
CA PHE A 678 21.86 -19.92 -8.29
C PHE A 678 22.51 -21.29 -8.11
N ARG A 679 22.97 -21.57 -6.89
CA ARG A 679 23.62 -22.83 -6.53
C ARG A 679 22.70 -24.01 -6.81
N LEU A 680 21.46 -23.96 -6.32
CA LEU A 680 20.48 -25.01 -6.53
C LEU A 680 20.08 -25.14 -8.00
N GLY A 681 19.87 -24.02 -8.71
CA GLY A 681 19.43 -24.02 -10.10
C GLY A 681 20.48 -24.52 -11.09
N LEU A 682 21.77 -24.27 -10.81
CA LEU A 682 22.89 -24.77 -11.61
C LEU A 682 23.39 -26.15 -11.15
N GLY A 683 22.80 -26.72 -10.09
CA GLY A 683 23.15 -28.04 -9.57
C GLY A 683 24.50 -28.09 -8.85
N PHE A 684 24.93 -26.99 -8.23
CA PHE A 684 26.14 -26.94 -7.41
C PHE A 684 25.89 -27.49 -6.01
N SER A 685 26.80 -28.33 -5.51
CA SER A 685 26.79 -28.84 -4.15
C SER A 685 27.79 -28.10 -3.25
N LEU A 686 27.67 -28.27 -1.94
CA LEU A 686 28.64 -27.77 -0.96
C LEU A 686 29.78 -28.80 -0.83
N LYS A 687 31.04 -28.37 -0.78
CA LYS A 687 32.12 -29.21 -0.24
C LYS A 687 31.78 -29.52 1.24
N ALA A 688 32.08 -30.70 1.78
CA ALA A 688 31.59 -31.10 3.11
C ALA A 688 32.43 -30.52 4.27
N THR A 689 31.74 -30.29 5.41
CA THR A 689 32.17 -29.88 6.78
C THR A 689 32.87 -28.51 6.96
N GLY A 690 32.16 -27.56 7.59
CA GLY A 690 32.69 -26.26 8.04
C GLY A 690 32.12 -25.01 7.36
N HIS A 691 31.12 -25.17 6.47
CA HIS A 691 30.75 -24.10 5.54
C HIS A 691 29.73 -23.08 6.07
N PRO A 692 29.82 -21.82 5.59
CA PRO A 692 28.94 -20.77 6.03
C PRO A 692 27.49 -21.06 5.62
N ALA A 693 26.58 -21.14 6.59
CA ALA A 693 25.13 -21.18 6.35
C ALA A 693 24.71 -20.07 5.37
N VAL A 694 23.61 -20.27 4.63
CA VAL A 694 23.00 -19.28 3.71
C VAL A 694 23.03 -17.86 4.31
N MET A 695 22.68 -17.74 5.58
CA MET A 695 22.71 -16.49 6.35
C MET A 695 24.10 -15.84 6.47
N SER A 696 25.15 -16.63 6.63
CA SER A 696 26.52 -16.12 6.70
C SER A 696 27.10 -15.73 5.34
N LEU A 697 26.73 -16.41 4.24
CA LEU A 697 27.09 -15.98 2.88
C LEU A 697 26.39 -14.65 2.54
N ALA A 698 25.09 -14.54 2.82
CA ALA A 698 24.34 -13.30 2.61
C ALA A 698 24.87 -12.13 3.45
N ARG A 699 25.24 -12.36 4.73
CA ARG A 699 25.88 -11.34 5.58
C ARG A 699 27.24 -10.90 5.07
N ARG A 700 28.02 -11.81 4.46
CA ARG A 700 29.34 -11.48 3.90
C ARG A 700 29.20 -10.60 2.67
N ALA A 701 28.27 -10.91 1.77
CA ALA A 701 27.98 -10.09 0.60
C ALA A 701 27.53 -8.68 1.00
N ALA A 702 26.67 -8.55 2.02
CA ALA A 702 26.23 -7.25 2.52
C ALA A 702 27.36 -6.36 3.07
N LYS A 703 28.49 -6.94 3.53
CA LYS A 703 29.66 -6.19 4.04
C LYS A 703 30.61 -5.72 2.94
N GLN A 704 30.57 -6.32 1.75
CA GLN A 704 31.42 -5.91 0.61
C GLN A 704 30.72 -4.89 -0.29
N GLY A 705 29.39 -4.73 -0.16
CA GLY A 705 28.56 -3.79 -0.93
C GLY A 705 28.33 -2.42 -0.27
N THR A 706 28.89 -2.18 0.91
CA THR A 706 29.03 -0.86 1.57
C THR A 706 30.46 -0.38 1.39
#